data_AF-A0A3B9GH42-F1
#
_entry.id   AF-A0A3B9GH42-F1
#
_cell.length_a   1.000
_cell.length_b   1.000
_cell.length_c   1.000
_cell.angle_alpha   90.00
_cell.angle_beta   90.00
_cell.angle_gamma   90.00
#
_symmetry.space_group_name_H-M   'P 1'
#
loop_
_entity.id
_entity.type
_entity.pdbx_description
1 polymer ?
#
loop_
_entity_poly.entity_id
_entity_poly.type
_entity_poly.pdbx_seq_one_letter_code
_entity_poly.pdbx_strand_id
1 'polypeptide(L)'
;MCGIVSLVYKNEEKNMGHEAAELLKRLEYRGYDSTGASFIDKDRNIVLVKRVGAPSKVCKELNIAGYSGQRFIGQVRWATYGAVTDINSQPHHVRCKVELVGAHNGNISNTDSLRDELGVRGHKIVSENDGEIIVHLVEDHYAANKAAPADPLAAMKRAYAASGLKDEVEDGVLLMIDAIRKAEAEAEGSYAAAVADPQLEGVFAMKSGSSLYAGIGSDACGAFVAVSSDLSSILTKTRLLIPLAEGEGLWYSHERYLVFSLKGEARFSAPKPRRSRLNVKDTALDPRWQYYMEQEIHSAAANMDELARYYFDEPAEAALGAIFEKASDTVKELIERVSELSSLTDDKALAAGIRAIAGSNELRALDAKIKDESAAKAALSSRSAYRSDEAPLLSELARLAPDTASDLALIDLAMIWRKRRSVRRYLRELADRMRECRKSGGAVYLLASGTSYHAALTASYFFGGLAGMPVYPCNPGQFRSSYMGCLSDADLVLAISQSGETKDLVDILQEIAVERPAIKRAALVNNENSRIPQELSDFYLPILCGPEIAVAATKSFINQLVILYILAASFTLSEAVLLSKVRAISTLITDTLRTASASIEAAARGLYLKPSIQLIGTGLIGLAREGALKIREVVLNHAEGYDAAEFKHGPNTILGKNTVFSLLDIEKAVGAALTAASALSSSEASPEALGRAFLKERPQLMDGLFSDYPLVFVCPPDERDIRVTISQIHTHKIRGASIMLFAEKNADLDLAVRGVPANNPGYRAQYVELPAAGDRFLFVFSAAAALQYLAFRMSALKMENLNELGIAEHGVHPDTPKNVSKSITVD
;
A
#
# COMPACT_ATOMS: atom_id res chain seq x y z
N MET A 1 1.68 -7.36 -6.42
CA MET A 1 0.34 -7.73 -6.90
C MET A 1 0.32 -7.61 -8.40
N CYS A 2 -0.42 -8.41 -9.15
CA CYS A 2 -0.53 -8.13 -10.58
C CYS A 2 -1.29 -6.80 -10.81
N GLY A 3 -1.24 -6.31 -12.05
CA GLY A 3 -2.07 -5.21 -12.51
C GLY A 3 -2.77 -5.61 -13.79
N ILE A 4 -4.10 -5.51 -13.83
CA ILE A 4 -4.85 -5.58 -15.10
C ILE A 4 -5.29 -4.18 -15.50
N VAL A 5 -5.30 -3.91 -16.80
CA VAL A 5 -5.87 -2.68 -17.36
C VAL A 5 -6.56 -2.97 -18.68
N SER A 6 -7.65 -2.29 -18.95
CA SER A 6 -8.40 -2.35 -20.19
C SER A 6 -8.88 -0.97 -20.59
N LEU A 7 -8.92 -0.70 -21.89
CA LEU A 7 -9.36 0.57 -22.47
C LEU A 7 -10.16 0.31 -23.75
N VAL A 8 -11.31 0.95 -23.88
CA VAL A 8 -12.22 0.82 -25.03
C VAL A 8 -12.50 2.20 -25.62
N TYR A 9 -12.19 2.39 -26.90
CA TYR A 9 -12.59 3.54 -27.70
C TYR A 9 -13.71 3.21 -28.68
N LYS A 10 -14.34 4.24 -29.24
CA LYS A 10 -15.41 4.10 -30.24
C LYS A 10 -14.92 3.42 -31.51
N ASN A 11 -13.78 3.89 -32.04
CA ASN A 11 -13.19 3.41 -33.28
C ASN A 11 -11.82 2.80 -33.00
N GLU A 12 -11.23 2.18 -34.03
CA GLU A 12 -9.83 1.78 -33.97
C GLU A 12 -8.94 3.02 -33.94
N GLU A 13 -8.08 3.10 -32.92
CA GLU A 13 -7.18 4.22 -32.72
C GLU A 13 -5.73 3.81 -33.00
N LYS A 14 -5.06 4.60 -33.85
CA LYS A 14 -3.64 4.38 -34.19
C LYS A 14 -2.72 4.50 -32.98
N ASN A 15 -3.11 5.31 -32.01
CA ASN A 15 -2.33 5.59 -30.80
C ASN A 15 -2.73 4.71 -29.61
N MET A 16 -3.60 3.69 -29.79
CA MET A 16 -4.01 2.79 -28.71
C MET A 16 -2.80 2.14 -28.01
N GLY A 17 -1.78 1.72 -28.77
CA GLY A 17 -0.56 1.13 -28.23
C GLY A 17 0.23 2.09 -27.34
N HIS A 18 0.24 3.38 -27.66
CA HIS A 18 0.92 4.40 -26.85
C HIS A 18 0.22 4.54 -25.48
N GLU A 19 -1.10 4.67 -25.48
CA GLU A 19 -1.91 4.72 -24.26
C GLU A 19 -1.74 3.44 -23.43
N ALA A 20 -1.77 2.28 -24.08
CA ALA A 20 -1.54 0.99 -23.44
C ALA A 20 -0.17 0.91 -22.75
N ALA A 21 0.91 1.35 -23.42
CA ALA A 21 2.25 1.34 -22.85
C ALA A 21 2.37 2.26 -21.62
N GLU A 22 1.75 3.44 -21.64
CA GLU A 22 1.73 4.34 -20.49
C GLU A 22 0.92 3.77 -19.32
N LEU A 23 -0.23 3.15 -19.60
CA LEU A 23 -1.04 2.50 -18.57
C LEU A 23 -0.32 1.30 -17.94
N LEU A 24 0.38 0.48 -18.73
CA LEU A 24 1.17 -0.66 -18.22
C LEU A 24 2.33 -0.20 -17.34
N LYS A 25 3.11 0.82 -17.76
CA LYS A 25 4.20 1.39 -16.94
C LYS A 25 3.73 1.92 -15.61
N ARG A 26 2.52 2.50 -15.55
CA ARG A 26 1.93 2.96 -14.29
C ARG A 26 1.59 1.83 -13.34
N LEU A 27 1.41 0.61 -13.84
CA LEU A 27 1.18 -0.58 -13.02
C LEU A 27 2.47 -1.31 -12.63
N GLU A 28 3.64 -0.89 -13.12
CA GLU A 28 4.94 -1.55 -12.89
C GLU A 28 5.26 -1.72 -11.40
N TYR A 29 4.85 -0.77 -10.57
CA TYR A 29 5.05 -0.87 -9.12
C TYR A 29 4.21 -1.98 -8.46
N ARG A 30 3.19 -2.50 -9.15
CA ARG A 30 2.43 -3.65 -8.69
C ARG A 30 3.14 -4.95 -9.07
N GLY A 31 3.61 -5.07 -10.32
CA GLY A 31 4.28 -6.27 -10.83
C GLY A 31 5.24 -5.99 -11.99
N TYR A 32 6.31 -6.77 -12.05
CA TYR A 32 7.45 -6.58 -12.98
C TYR A 32 8.03 -7.89 -13.53
N ASP A 33 7.46 -9.05 -13.20
CA ASP A 33 8.00 -10.35 -13.65
C ASP A 33 7.71 -10.60 -15.12
N SER A 34 6.55 -10.16 -15.61
CA SER A 34 6.20 -10.21 -17.03
C SER A 34 5.15 -9.18 -17.38
N THR A 35 5.10 -8.80 -18.66
CA THR A 35 4.18 -7.80 -19.19
C THR A 35 3.58 -8.31 -20.49
N GLY A 36 2.30 -8.04 -20.72
CA GLY A 36 1.68 -8.28 -22.01
C GLY A 36 0.49 -7.38 -22.30
N ALA A 37 0.14 -7.35 -23.58
CA ALA A 37 -0.90 -6.53 -24.15
C ALA A 37 -1.63 -7.30 -25.25
N SER A 38 -2.94 -7.14 -25.28
CA SER A 38 -3.79 -7.60 -26.38
C SER A 38 -4.57 -6.42 -26.95
N PHE A 39 -4.71 -6.41 -28.27
CA PHE A 39 -5.44 -5.39 -29.01
C PHE A 39 -6.47 -6.07 -29.91
N ILE A 40 -7.70 -5.53 -29.92
CA ILE A 40 -8.74 -5.95 -30.86
C ILE A 40 -9.00 -4.81 -31.83
N ASP A 41 -8.80 -5.07 -33.12
CA ASP A 41 -9.00 -4.09 -34.19
C ASP A 41 -10.48 -4.00 -34.63
N LYS A 42 -10.75 -3.11 -35.61
CA LYS A 42 -12.09 -2.96 -36.19
C LYS A 42 -12.58 -4.19 -36.95
N ASP A 43 -11.65 -5.01 -37.47
CA ASP A 43 -11.91 -6.22 -38.25
C ASP A 43 -12.06 -7.45 -37.33
N ARG A 44 -12.08 -7.23 -36.01
CA ARG A 44 -12.24 -8.22 -34.94
C ARG A 44 -11.05 -9.18 -34.82
N ASN A 45 -9.86 -8.80 -35.30
CA ASN A 45 -8.65 -9.59 -35.09
C ASN A 45 -8.04 -9.28 -33.72
N ILE A 46 -7.48 -10.31 -33.08
CA ILE A 46 -6.72 -10.17 -31.83
C ILE A 46 -5.22 -10.17 -32.16
N VAL A 47 -4.52 -9.15 -31.71
CA VAL A 47 -3.05 -9.12 -31.65
C VAL A 47 -2.63 -9.26 -30.20
N LEU A 48 -1.87 -10.31 -29.88
CA LEU A 48 -1.36 -10.58 -28.53
C LEU A 48 0.17 -10.51 -28.53
N VAL A 49 0.74 -9.70 -27.63
CA VAL A 49 2.18 -9.61 -27.39
C VAL A 49 2.47 -9.71 -25.90
N LYS A 50 3.40 -10.58 -25.50
CA LYS A 50 3.74 -10.80 -24.10
C LYS A 50 5.17 -11.28 -23.92
N ARG A 51 5.83 -10.85 -22.84
CA ARG A 51 7.21 -11.23 -22.51
C ARG A 51 7.51 -11.14 -21.02
N VAL A 52 8.43 -11.97 -20.54
CA VAL A 52 9.10 -11.82 -19.24
C VAL A 52 9.83 -10.47 -19.16
N GLY A 53 9.64 -9.78 -18.04
CA GLY A 53 10.25 -8.50 -17.72
C GLY A 53 9.24 -7.38 -17.39
N ALA A 54 9.80 -6.31 -16.82
CA ALA A 54 9.05 -5.14 -16.39
C ALA A 54 8.51 -4.31 -17.57
N PRO A 55 7.38 -3.61 -17.40
CA PRO A 55 6.78 -2.78 -18.45
C PRO A 55 7.73 -1.77 -19.09
N SER A 56 8.57 -1.11 -18.29
CA SER A 56 9.58 -0.13 -18.73
C SER A 56 10.54 -0.67 -19.80
N LYS A 57 10.84 -1.98 -19.76
CA LYS A 57 11.65 -2.71 -20.73
C LYS A 57 10.80 -3.36 -21.81
N VAL A 58 9.81 -4.16 -21.43
CA VAL A 58 9.01 -4.99 -22.35
C VAL A 58 8.20 -4.14 -23.34
N CYS A 59 7.66 -2.99 -22.91
CA CYS A 59 6.92 -2.11 -23.82
C CYS A 59 7.78 -1.61 -24.99
N LYS A 60 9.09 -1.43 -24.77
CA LYS A 60 10.04 -1.03 -25.82
C LYS A 60 10.42 -2.23 -26.69
N GLU A 61 10.77 -3.36 -26.07
CA GLU A 61 11.21 -4.57 -26.78
C GLU A 61 10.15 -5.13 -27.72
N LEU A 62 8.89 -5.14 -27.28
CA LEU A 62 7.76 -5.64 -28.09
C LEU A 62 7.14 -4.55 -28.98
N ASN A 63 7.67 -3.32 -28.94
CA ASN A 63 7.10 -2.15 -29.61
C ASN A 63 5.59 -1.98 -29.32
N ILE A 64 5.18 -2.14 -28.04
CA ILE A 64 3.76 -2.04 -27.63
C ILE A 64 3.17 -0.68 -28.05
N ALA A 65 3.97 0.38 -28.02
CA ALA A 65 3.56 1.72 -28.43
C ALA A 65 3.14 1.83 -29.91
N GLY A 66 3.54 0.87 -30.76
CA GLY A 66 3.28 0.90 -32.20
C GLY A 66 1.98 0.21 -32.65
N TYR A 67 1.23 -0.43 -31.76
CA TYR A 67 -0.01 -1.13 -32.12
C TYR A 67 -1.23 -0.18 -32.17
N SER A 68 -2.14 -0.45 -33.10
CA SER A 68 -3.48 0.15 -33.12
C SER A 68 -4.52 -0.80 -32.52
N GLY A 69 -5.69 -0.27 -32.19
CA GLY A 69 -6.80 -1.09 -31.69
C GLY A 69 -8.00 -0.25 -31.28
N GLN A 70 -9.17 -0.89 -31.25
CA GLN A 70 -10.39 -0.33 -30.65
C GLN A 70 -10.48 -0.70 -29.16
N ARG A 71 -10.05 -1.91 -28.82
CA ARG A 71 -10.06 -2.45 -27.45
C ARG A 71 -8.67 -2.91 -27.08
N PHE A 72 -8.28 -2.64 -25.84
CA PHE A 72 -7.02 -3.06 -25.26
C PHE A 72 -7.30 -3.78 -23.94
N ILE A 73 -6.66 -4.94 -23.73
CA ILE A 73 -6.52 -5.57 -22.42
C ILE A 73 -5.04 -5.85 -22.20
N GLY A 74 -4.49 -5.34 -21.12
CA GLY A 74 -3.09 -5.51 -20.74
C GLY A 74 -2.94 -6.01 -19.32
N GLN A 75 -1.78 -6.59 -19.06
CA GLN A 75 -1.46 -7.15 -17.76
C GLN A 75 0.03 -6.97 -17.43
N VAL A 76 0.28 -6.65 -16.17
CA VAL A 76 1.61 -6.70 -15.56
C VAL A 76 1.57 -7.72 -14.44
N ARG A 77 2.42 -8.73 -14.52
CA ARG A 77 2.37 -9.89 -13.63
C ARG A 77 3.43 -9.77 -12.56
N TRP A 78 3.05 -10.18 -11.36
CA TRP A 78 3.97 -10.80 -10.43
C TRP A 78 3.48 -12.22 -10.16
N ALA A 79 4.32 -13.19 -10.48
CA ALA A 79 4.01 -14.60 -10.42
C ALA A 79 3.82 -15.06 -8.96
N THR A 80 2.57 -15.32 -8.58
CA THR A 80 2.20 -16.05 -7.36
C THR A 80 2.03 -17.54 -7.64
N TYR A 81 1.51 -17.89 -8.82
CA TYR A 81 1.26 -19.25 -9.27
C TYR A 81 1.81 -19.48 -10.69
N GLY A 82 2.58 -20.55 -10.89
CA GLY A 82 3.25 -20.89 -12.16
C GLY A 82 4.55 -20.10 -12.43
N ALA A 83 5.51 -20.71 -13.15
CA ALA A 83 6.81 -20.09 -13.40
C ALA A 83 6.75 -18.73 -14.15
N VAL A 84 7.80 -17.93 -14.06
CA VAL A 84 7.96 -16.68 -14.84
C VAL A 84 8.42 -17.04 -16.25
N THR A 85 7.47 -17.17 -17.18
CA THR A 85 7.72 -17.51 -18.58
C THR A 85 6.81 -16.70 -19.50
N ASP A 86 7.19 -16.57 -20.78
CA ASP A 86 6.36 -15.88 -21.79
C ASP A 86 4.98 -16.57 -21.94
N ILE A 87 4.93 -17.90 -21.81
CA ILE A 87 3.68 -18.68 -21.86
C ILE A 87 2.76 -18.31 -20.70
N ASN A 88 3.30 -18.23 -19.48
CA ASN A 88 2.57 -17.87 -18.26
C ASN A 88 2.29 -16.36 -18.14
N SER A 89 2.81 -15.54 -19.05
CA SER A 89 2.48 -14.12 -19.13
C SER A 89 1.05 -13.94 -19.64
N GLN A 90 0.41 -12.83 -19.27
CA GLN A 90 -0.96 -12.52 -19.67
C GLN A 90 -0.99 -11.31 -20.61
N PRO A 91 -2.05 -11.07 -21.40
CA PRO A 91 -3.31 -11.82 -21.48
C PRO A 91 -3.20 -13.25 -22.03
N HIS A 92 -4.25 -14.05 -21.80
CA HIS A 92 -4.46 -15.38 -22.36
C HIS A 92 -5.46 -15.33 -23.51
N HIS A 93 -5.08 -15.91 -24.64
CA HIS A 93 -5.94 -16.03 -25.83
C HIS A 93 -6.37 -17.49 -25.95
N VAL A 94 -7.66 -17.74 -25.71
CA VAL A 94 -8.27 -19.07 -25.73
C VAL A 94 -9.21 -19.21 -26.93
N ARG A 95 -9.34 -20.43 -27.45
CA ARG A 95 -10.12 -20.73 -28.67
C ARG A 95 -10.44 -22.22 -28.83
N CYS A 96 -10.66 -22.92 -27.71
CA CYS A 96 -11.03 -24.33 -27.74
C CYS A 96 -12.47 -24.54 -28.23
N LYS A 97 -13.37 -23.66 -27.83
CA LYS A 97 -14.81 -23.68 -28.16
C LYS A 97 -15.28 -22.35 -28.75
N VAL A 98 -14.85 -21.23 -28.18
CA VAL A 98 -15.12 -19.88 -28.68
C VAL A 98 -13.89 -19.01 -28.47
N GLU A 99 -13.63 -18.08 -29.38
CA GLU A 99 -12.44 -17.22 -29.26
C GLU A 99 -12.65 -16.16 -28.19
N LEU A 100 -11.79 -16.12 -27.16
CA LEU A 100 -11.77 -15.09 -26.13
C LEU A 100 -10.33 -14.66 -25.83
N VAL A 101 -10.18 -13.43 -25.36
CA VAL A 101 -8.94 -12.95 -24.75
C VAL A 101 -9.23 -12.37 -23.37
N GLY A 102 -8.37 -12.65 -22.40
CA GLY A 102 -8.56 -12.13 -21.06
C GLY A 102 -7.32 -12.13 -20.18
N ALA A 103 -7.39 -11.36 -19.11
CA ALA A 103 -6.36 -11.24 -18.10
C ALA A 103 -6.99 -11.17 -16.71
N HIS A 104 -6.22 -11.52 -15.68
CA HIS A 104 -6.65 -11.44 -14.30
C HIS A 104 -5.56 -10.88 -13.38
N ASN A 105 -6.01 -10.41 -12.23
CA ASN A 105 -5.21 -10.06 -11.07
C ASN A 105 -5.81 -10.75 -9.85
N GLY A 106 -5.01 -11.53 -9.14
CA GLY A 106 -5.41 -12.20 -7.91
C GLY A 106 -4.97 -13.66 -7.92
N ASN A 107 -5.74 -14.53 -7.27
CA ASN A 107 -5.52 -15.97 -7.28
C ASN A 107 -6.83 -16.74 -7.52
N ILE A 108 -6.69 -17.94 -8.08
CA ILE A 108 -7.75 -18.97 -8.11
C ILE A 108 -7.21 -20.18 -7.36
N SER A 109 -7.69 -20.42 -6.14
CA SER A 109 -7.16 -21.42 -5.21
C SER A 109 -7.45 -22.86 -5.63
N ASN A 110 -8.54 -23.10 -6.37
CA ASN A 110 -8.90 -24.43 -6.88
C ASN A 110 -8.43 -24.68 -8.34
N THR A 111 -7.37 -24.00 -8.78
CA THR A 111 -6.78 -24.09 -10.14
C THR A 111 -6.49 -25.52 -10.58
N ASP A 112 -5.90 -26.35 -9.71
CA ASP A 112 -5.52 -27.72 -10.07
C ASP A 112 -6.74 -28.60 -10.39
N SER A 113 -7.79 -28.52 -9.56
CA SER A 113 -9.05 -29.23 -9.80
C SER A 113 -9.73 -28.76 -11.08
N LEU A 114 -9.82 -27.44 -11.28
CA LEU A 114 -10.46 -26.86 -12.45
C LEU A 114 -9.71 -27.17 -13.75
N ARG A 115 -8.37 -27.28 -13.70
CA ARG A 115 -7.55 -27.70 -14.85
C ARG A 115 -7.96 -29.08 -15.34
N ASP A 116 -8.07 -30.04 -14.44
CA ASP A 116 -8.44 -31.41 -14.79
C ASP A 116 -9.87 -31.47 -15.34
N GLU A 117 -10.81 -30.76 -14.70
CA GLU A 117 -12.21 -30.68 -15.14
C GLU A 117 -12.34 -30.05 -16.53
N LEU A 118 -11.71 -28.91 -16.77
CA LEU A 118 -11.73 -28.24 -18.08
C LEU A 118 -11.07 -29.11 -19.17
N GLY A 119 -10.03 -29.87 -18.83
CA GLY A 119 -9.44 -30.87 -19.72
C GLY A 119 -10.45 -31.93 -20.15
N VAL A 120 -11.25 -32.46 -19.21
CA VAL A 120 -12.35 -33.39 -19.51
C VAL A 120 -13.45 -32.72 -20.35
N ARG A 121 -13.73 -31.43 -20.12
CA ARG A 121 -14.67 -30.62 -20.91
C ARG A 121 -14.14 -30.25 -22.30
N GLY A 122 -12.92 -30.66 -22.66
CA GLY A 122 -12.34 -30.49 -24.00
C GLY A 122 -11.47 -29.25 -24.20
N HIS A 123 -11.05 -28.59 -23.12
CA HIS A 123 -10.15 -27.44 -23.19
C HIS A 123 -8.69 -27.87 -23.15
N LYS A 124 -7.86 -27.19 -23.94
CA LYS A 124 -6.41 -27.38 -23.96
C LYS A 124 -5.74 -26.21 -23.24
N ILE A 125 -5.46 -26.41 -21.97
CA ILE A 125 -4.74 -25.46 -21.12
C ILE A 125 -3.24 -25.54 -21.44
N VAL A 126 -2.63 -24.41 -21.78
CA VAL A 126 -1.23 -24.34 -22.25
C VAL A 126 -0.26 -23.72 -21.27
N SER A 127 -0.75 -22.96 -20.29
CA SER A 127 0.03 -22.30 -19.25
C SER A 127 -0.20 -22.95 -17.89
N GLU A 128 0.66 -22.63 -16.93
CA GLU A 128 0.47 -22.92 -15.51
C GLU A 128 -0.26 -21.77 -14.80
N ASN A 129 -0.55 -20.67 -15.50
CA ASN A 129 -1.13 -19.48 -14.89
C ASN A 129 -2.63 -19.71 -14.64
N ASP A 130 -3.04 -19.58 -13.39
CA ASP A 130 -4.44 -19.61 -12.92
C ASP A 130 -5.39 -18.70 -13.72
N GLY A 131 -4.85 -17.63 -14.28
CA GLY A 131 -5.57 -16.74 -15.19
C GLY A 131 -6.13 -17.37 -16.45
N GLU A 132 -5.48 -18.41 -16.94
CA GLU A 132 -5.98 -19.12 -18.11
C GLU A 132 -7.24 -19.91 -17.75
N ILE A 133 -7.31 -20.41 -16.52
CA ILE A 133 -8.45 -21.18 -16.00
C ILE A 133 -9.71 -20.34 -15.98
N ILE A 134 -9.67 -19.11 -15.45
CA ILE A 134 -10.87 -18.25 -15.44
C ILE A 134 -11.31 -17.89 -16.86
N VAL A 135 -10.38 -17.66 -17.78
CA VAL A 135 -10.73 -17.34 -19.18
C VAL A 135 -11.38 -18.56 -19.85
N HIS A 136 -10.88 -19.78 -19.60
CA HIS A 136 -11.50 -21.02 -20.08
C HIS A 136 -12.83 -21.35 -19.42
N LEU A 137 -13.03 -21.06 -18.13
CA LEU A 137 -14.34 -21.23 -17.49
C LEU A 137 -15.39 -20.33 -18.14
N VAL A 138 -15.04 -19.07 -18.41
CA VAL A 138 -15.93 -18.15 -19.15
C VAL A 138 -16.16 -18.68 -20.57
N GLU A 139 -15.12 -19.16 -21.25
CA GLU A 139 -15.22 -19.78 -22.59
C GLU A 139 -16.20 -20.95 -22.61
N ASP A 140 -16.09 -21.86 -21.62
CA ASP A 140 -16.89 -23.07 -21.51
C ASP A 140 -18.38 -22.75 -21.39
N HIS A 141 -18.73 -21.91 -20.41
CA HIS A 141 -20.11 -21.52 -20.15
C HIS A 141 -20.68 -20.66 -21.26
N TYR A 142 -19.87 -19.79 -21.88
CA TYR A 142 -20.34 -18.95 -22.97
C TYR A 142 -20.61 -19.76 -24.24
N ALA A 143 -19.76 -20.74 -24.56
CA ALA A 143 -20.00 -21.67 -25.65
C ALA A 143 -21.29 -22.48 -25.43
N ALA A 144 -21.52 -22.98 -24.21
CA ALA A 144 -22.75 -23.69 -23.84
C ALA A 144 -24.00 -22.79 -23.98
N ASN A 145 -23.90 -21.55 -23.49
CA ASN A 145 -24.97 -20.55 -23.61
C ASN A 145 -25.27 -20.20 -25.07
N LYS A 146 -24.28 -20.15 -25.97
CA LYS A 146 -24.51 -19.94 -27.41
C LYS A 146 -25.16 -21.16 -28.08
N ALA A 147 -24.82 -22.37 -27.65
CA ALA A 147 -25.41 -23.59 -28.19
C ALA A 147 -26.87 -23.78 -27.77
N ALA A 148 -27.23 -23.34 -26.55
CA ALA A 148 -28.58 -23.44 -26.00
C ALA A 148 -29.02 -22.12 -25.30
N PRO A 149 -29.35 -21.06 -26.08
CA PRO A 149 -29.53 -19.72 -25.52
C PRO A 149 -30.85 -19.48 -24.81
N ALA A 150 -31.89 -20.28 -25.08
CA ALA A 150 -33.27 -19.97 -24.70
C ALA A 150 -33.45 -19.69 -23.19
N ASP A 151 -33.00 -20.61 -22.33
CA ASP A 151 -33.15 -20.51 -20.89
C ASP A 151 -32.25 -19.43 -20.25
N PRO A 152 -30.92 -19.39 -20.48
CA PRO A 152 -30.06 -18.37 -19.89
C PRO A 152 -30.45 -16.97 -20.37
N LEU A 153 -30.81 -16.81 -21.65
CA LEU A 153 -31.25 -15.52 -22.18
C LEU A 153 -32.58 -15.08 -21.57
N ALA A 154 -33.56 -15.99 -21.44
CA ALA A 154 -34.83 -15.66 -20.80
C ALA A 154 -34.65 -15.26 -19.33
N ALA A 155 -33.76 -15.94 -18.61
CA ALA A 155 -33.42 -15.60 -17.23
C ALA A 155 -32.78 -14.20 -17.14
N MET A 156 -31.76 -13.92 -17.96
CA MET A 156 -31.09 -12.62 -17.97
C MET A 156 -32.01 -11.48 -18.44
N LYS A 157 -32.85 -11.70 -19.46
CA LYS A 157 -33.85 -10.71 -19.90
C LYS A 157 -34.88 -10.40 -18.81
N ARG A 158 -35.34 -11.40 -18.06
CA ARG A 158 -36.24 -11.17 -16.91
C ARG A 158 -35.56 -10.33 -15.84
N ALA A 159 -34.32 -10.66 -15.47
CA ALA A 159 -33.56 -9.89 -14.49
C ALA A 159 -33.25 -8.46 -14.99
N TYR A 160 -32.93 -8.30 -16.27
CA TYR A 160 -32.71 -6.99 -16.89
C TYR A 160 -33.98 -6.15 -16.86
N ALA A 161 -35.13 -6.72 -17.27
CA ALA A 161 -36.41 -6.03 -17.20
C ALA A 161 -36.79 -5.62 -15.76
N ALA A 162 -36.48 -6.46 -14.77
CA ALA A 162 -36.71 -6.17 -13.36
C ALA A 162 -35.86 -5.01 -12.81
N SER A 163 -34.74 -4.68 -13.46
CA SER A 163 -33.88 -3.54 -13.06
C SER A 163 -34.49 -2.17 -13.39
N GLY A 164 -35.48 -2.12 -14.29
CA GLY A 164 -36.08 -0.87 -14.77
C GLY A 164 -35.21 -0.08 -15.75
N LEU A 165 -34.05 -0.60 -16.16
CA LEU A 165 -33.23 -0.03 -17.23
C LEU A 165 -33.97 -0.14 -18.58
N LYS A 166 -33.80 0.88 -19.43
CA LYS A 166 -34.55 1.01 -20.69
C LYS A 166 -33.69 0.81 -21.94
N ASP A 167 -32.38 0.76 -21.80
CA ASP A 167 -31.50 0.69 -22.94
C ASP A 167 -31.50 -0.74 -23.52
N GLU A 168 -31.39 -0.87 -24.84
CA GLU A 168 -31.27 -2.19 -25.45
C GLU A 168 -29.86 -2.75 -25.25
N VAL A 169 -29.78 -3.99 -24.76
CA VAL A 169 -28.53 -4.74 -24.57
C VAL A 169 -28.57 -5.94 -25.50
N GLU A 170 -27.49 -6.16 -26.25
CA GLU A 170 -27.37 -7.28 -27.18
C GLU A 170 -27.51 -8.63 -26.45
N ASP A 171 -28.23 -9.58 -27.05
CA ASP A 171 -28.45 -10.91 -26.47
C ASP A 171 -27.12 -11.63 -26.15
N GLY A 172 -26.10 -11.44 -26.99
CA GLY A 172 -24.76 -11.97 -26.78
C GLY A 172 -24.09 -11.45 -25.50
N VAL A 173 -24.34 -10.19 -25.13
CA VAL A 173 -23.84 -9.58 -23.89
C VAL A 173 -24.51 -10.23 -22.68
N LEU A 174 -25.84 -10.44 -22.72
CA LEU A 174 -26.56 -11.11 -21.64
C LEU A 174 -26.11 -12.56 -21.46
N LEU A 175 -25.89 -13.29 -22.55
CA LEU A 175 -25.36 -14.66 -22.51
C LEU A 175 -23.94 -14.74 -21.93
N MET A 176 -23.09 -13.75 -22.24
CA MET A 176 -21.74 -13.63 -21.67
C MET A 176 -21.79 -13.31 -20.17
N ILE A 177 -22.70 -12.43 -19.74
CA ILE A 177 -22.89 -12.12 -18.31
C ILE A 177 -23.31 -13.37 -17.54
N ASP A 178 -24.25 -14.16 -18.06
CA ASP A 178 -24.64 -15.42 -17.43
C ASP A 178 -23.46 -16.42 -17.37
N ALA A 179 -22.64 -16.49 -18.43
CA ALA A 179 -21.46 -17.35 -18.45
C ALA A 179 -20.42 -16.93 -17.40
N ILE A 180 -20.18 -15.63 -17.25
CA ILE A 180 -19.28 -15.07 -16.22
C ILE A 180 -19.77 -15.42 -14.81
N ARG A 181 -21.09 -15.32 -14.54
CA ARG A 181 -21.65 -15.69 -13.24
C ARG A 181 -21.48 -17.18 -12.91
N LYS A 182 -21.64 -18.04 -13.91
CA LYS A 182 -21.40 -19.49 -13.76
C LYS A 182 -19.92 -19.81 -13.56
N ALA A 183 -19.05 -19.13 -14.29
CA ALA A 183 -17.59 -19.24 -14.11
C ALA A 183 -17.17 -18.81 -12.71
N GLU A 184 -17.73 -17.70 -12.18
CA GLU A 184 -17.45 -17.28 -10.80
C GLU A 184 -17.88 -18.37 -9.80
N ALA A 185 -19.06 -18.95 -9.97
CA ALA A 185 -19.58 -19.95 -9.03
C ALA A 185 -18.72 -21.22 -8.93
N GLU A 186 -17.88 -21.50 -9.92
CA GLU A 186 -16.90 -22.60 -9.92
C GLU A 186 -15.50 -22.17 -9.44
N ALA A 187 -15.15 -20.89 -9.56
CA ALA A 187 -13.84 -20.38 -9.20
C ALA A 187 -13.76 -20.03 -7.70
N GLU A 188 -12.88 -20.71 -6.98
CA GLU A 188 -12.55 -20.36 -5.59
C GLU A 188 -11.31 -19.46 -5.59
N GLY A 189 -11.34 -18.36 -4.86
CA GLY A 189 -10.19 -17.46 -4.73
C GLY A 189 -10.60 -15.99 -4.62
N SER A 190 -9.61 -15.12 -4.75
CA SER A 190 -9.78 -13.67 -4.72
C SER A 190 -9.12 -13.08 -5.96
N TYR A 191 -9.92 -12.65 -6.94
CA TYR A 191 -9.44 -12.17 -8.23
C TYR A 191 -10.29 -11.03 -8.80
N ALA A 192 -9.69 -10.34 -9.77
CA ALA A 192 -10.34 -9.42 -10.67
C ALA A 192 -9.91 -9.79 -12.07
N ALA A 193 -10.83 -9.80 -13.03
CA ALA A 193 -10.53 -10.23 -14.39
C ALA A 193 -11.18 -9.34 -15.43
N ALA A 194 -10.58 -9.27 -16.62
CA ALA A 194 -11.13 -8.63 -17.80
C ALA A 194 -11.10 -9.62 -18.97
N VAL A 195 -12.21 -9.79 -19.66
CA VAL A 195 -12.37 -10.73 -20.78
C VAL A 195 -13.12 -10.07 -21.93
N ALA A 196 -12.76 -10.43 -23.16
CA ALA A 196 -13.41 -9.93 -24.37
C ALA A 196 -13.60 -11.05 -25.39
N ASP A 197 -14.80 -11.10 -25.96
CA ASP A 197 -15.08 -11.77 -27.23
C ASP A 197 -14.81 -10.75 -28.35
N PRO A 198 -13.95 -11.06 -29.35
CA PRO A 198 -13.70 -10.15 -30.47
C PRO A 198 -14.97 -9.82 -31.27
N GLN A 199 -16.00 -10.68 -31.27
CA GLN A 199 -17.25 -10.48 -31.99
C GLN A 199 -18.25 -9.57 -31.24
N LEU A 200 -18.27 -9.61 -29.90
CA LEU A 200 -19.16 -8.77 -29.09
C LEU A 200 -18.65 -7.34 -28.98
N GLU A 201 -19.55 -6.38 -28.79
CA GLU A 201 -19.15 -5.01 -28.43
C GLU A 201 -18.66 -4.94 -26.98
N GLY A 202 -17.53 -4.25 -26.80
CA GLY A 202 -17.01 -3.91 -25.48
C GLY A 202 -16.13 -4.98 -24.85
N VAL A 203 -15.99 -4.88 -23.53
CA VAL A 203 -15.21 -5.76 -22.65
C VAL A 203 -16.02 -6.03 -21.39
N PHE A 204 -15.78 -7.19 -20.77
CA PHE A 204 -16.40 -7.59 -19.50
C PHE A 204 -15.34 -7.61 -18.41
N ALA A 205 -15.70 -7.19 -17.22
CA ALA A 205 -14.84 -7.17 -16.06
C ALA A 205 -15.53 -7.78 -14.84
N MET A 206 -14.75 -8.40 -13.96
CA MET A 206 -15.20 -9.13 -12.77
C MET A 206 -14.44 -8.62 -11.55
N LYS A 207 -15.13 -8.22 -10.48
CA LYS A 207 -14.54 -7.88 -9.18
C LYS A 207 -14.98 -8.90 -8.14
N SER A 208 -14.10 -9.87 -7.87
CA SER A 208 -14.35 -11.02 -6.98
C SER A 208 -13.19 -11.20 -5.99
N GLY A 209 -12.99 -10.23 -5.10
CA GLY A 209 -12.06 -10.27 -3.98
C GLY A 209 -10.83 -9.38 -4.18
N SER A 210 -10.40 -9.19 -5.43
CA SER A 210 -9.31 -8.26 -5.76
C SER A 210 -9.82 -6.89 -6.22
N SER A 211 -9.04 -5.84 -5.94
CA SER A 211 -9.41 -4.47 -6.28
C SER A 211 -9.59 -4.27 -7.79
N LEU A 212 -10.68 -3.60 -8.16
CA LEU A 212 -10.99 -3.20 -9.54
C LEU A 212 -11.73 -1.87 -9.56
N TYR A 213 -11.31 -0.99 -10.46
CA TYR A 213 -11.84 0.36 -10.64
C TYR A 213 -12.17 0.58 -12.11
N ALA A 214 -13.27 1.29 -12.36
CA ALA A 214 -13.71 1.64 -13.69
C ALA A 214 -13.88 3.15 -13.80
N GLY A 215 -13.53 3.74 -14.94
CA GLY A 215 -13.69 5.15 -15.20
C GLY A 215 -14.18 5.41 -16.62
N ILE A 216 -14.98 6.46 -16.77
CA ILE A 216 -15.53 6.91 -18.05
C ILE A 216 -15.03 8.31 -18.37
N GLY A 217 -14.72 8.61 -19.61
CA GLY A 217 -14.22 9.93 -19.98
C GLY A 217 -14.15 10.14 -21.48
N SER A 218 -13.48 11.22 -21.87
CA SER A 218 -13.17 11.50 -23.26
C SER A 218 -11.81 12.19 -23.35
N ASP A 219 -11.04 11.86 -24.38
CA ASP A 219 -9.77 12.51 -24.69
C ASP A 219 -9.67 12.82 -26.20
N ALA A 220 -8.47 13.09 -26.70
CA ALA A 220 -8.23 13.40 -28.11
C ALA A 220 -8.64 12.27 -29.07
N CYS A 221 -8.74 11.03 -28.59
CA CYS A 221 -9.17 9.85 -29.34
C CYS A 221 -10.69 9.60 -29.23
N GLY A 222 -11.42 10.40 -28.44
CA GLY A 222 -12.87 10.32 -28.27
C GLY A 222 -13.29 9.80 -26.90
N ALA A 223 -14.57 9.42 -26.79
CA ALA A 223 -15.12 8.84 -25.57
C ALA A 223 -14.52 7.46 -25.29
N PHE A 224 -14.29 7.15 -24.02
CA PHE A 224 -13.73 5.89 -23.57
C PHE A 224 -14.30 5.43 -22.23
N VAL A 225 -14.21 4.13 -22.00
CA VAL A 225 -14.26 3.53 -20.66
C VAL A 225 -12.96 2.76 -20.44
N ALA A 226 -12.40 2.92 -19.26
CA ALA A 226 -11.19 2.23 -18.81
C ALA A 226 -11.48 1.46 -17.53
N VAL A 227 -10.89 0.27 -17.41
CA VAL A 227 -10.95 -0.55 -16.19
C VAL A 227 -9.53 -0.91 -15.79
N SER A 228 -9.22 -0.83 -14.50
CA SER A 228 -7.91 -1.18 -13.98
C SER A 228 -8.03 -1.71 -12.57
N SER A 229 -7.17 -2.65 -12.19
CA SER A 229 -7.03 -3.06 -10.79
C SER A 229 -6.40 -1.97 -9.91
N ASP A 230 -6.02 -0.83 -10.50
CA ASP A 230 -5.42 0.31 -9.84
C ASP A 230 -6.15 1.61 -10.15
N LEU A 231 -6.61 2.29 -9.11
CA LEU A 231 -7.26 3.59 -9.25
C LEU A 231 -6.34 4.64 -9.86
N SER A 232 -5.05 4.67 -9.53
CA SER A 232 -4.10 5.66 -10.05
C SER A 232 -3.97 5.58 -11.58
N SER A 233 -4.09 4.39 -12.15
CA SER A 233 -4.11 4.15 -13.60
C SER A 233 -5.33 4.84 -14.23
N ILE A 234 -6.52 4.65 -13.66
CA ILE A 234 -7.76 5.29 -14.13
C ILE A 234 -7.69 6.82 -14.01
N LEU A 235 -7.18 7.34 -12.89
CA LEU A 235 -7.15 8.80 -12.61
C LEU A 235 -6.30 9.60 -13.60
N THR A 236 -5.42 8.93 -14.34
CA THR A 236 -4.61 9.57 -15.39
C THR A 236 -5.40 9.80 -16.68
N LYS A 237 -6.47 9.04 -16.88
CA LYS A 237 -7.38 9.15 -18.02
C LYS A 237 -8.62 9.97 -17.66
N THR A 238 -9.22 9.69 -16.51
CA THR A 238 -10.46 10.36 -16.09
C THR A 238 -10.58 10.44 -14.58
N ARG A 239 -11.21 11.52 -14.09
CA ARG A 239 -11.62 11.65 -12.69
C ARG A 239 -12.98 11.02 -12.42
N LEU A 240 -13.75 10.68 -13.45
CA LEU A 240 -15.11 10.13 -13.32
C LEU A 240 -15.05 8.61 -13.22
N LEU A 241 -15.37 8.09 -12.04
CA LEU A 241 -15.35 6.67 -11.72
C LEU A 241 -16.76 6.10 -11.82
N ILE A 242 -16.89 4.90 -12.39
CA ILE A 242 -18.12 4.10 -12.34
C ILE A 242 -18.11 3.33 -11.01
N PRO A 243 -19.09 3.53 -10.11
CA PRO A 243 -19.16 2.75 -8.88
C PRO A 243 -19.25 1.25 -9.16
N LEU A 244 -18.36 0.47 -8.52
CA LEU A 244 -18.29 -0.99 -8.66
C LEU A 244 -17.95 -1.63 -7.30
N ALA A 245 -18.89 -2.39 -6.73
CA ALA A 245 -18.75 -3.04 -5.44
C ALA A 245 -18.11 -4.43 -5.56
N GLU A 246 -17.74 -5.00 -4.42
CA GLU A 246 -17.27 -6.38 -4.34
C GLU A 246 -18.39 -7.36 -4.71
N GLY A 247 -18.06 -8.41 -5.47
CA GLY A 247 -19.04 -9.36 -6.01
C GLY A 247 -19.86 -8.82 -7.18
N GLU A 248 -19.42 -7.74 -7.84
CA GLU A 248 -20.03 -7.18 -9.04
C GLU A 248 -19.14 -7.32 -10.28
N GLY A 249 -19.77 -7.47 -11.44
CA GLY A 249 -19.15 -7.40 -12.76
C GLY A 249 -19.59 -6.14 -13.52
N LEU A 250 -18.86 -5.82 -14.58
CA LEU A 250 -19.10 -4.67 -15.44
C LEU A 250 -18.97 -5.08 -16.91
N TRP A 251 -20.02 -4.90 -17.70
CA TRP A 251 -19.89 -4.83 -19.15
C TRP A 251 -19.76 -3.37 -19.56
N TYR A 252 -18.88 -3.06 -20.51
CA TYR A 252 -18.69 -1.69 -20.98
C TYR A 252 -18.23 -1.60 -22.43
N SER A 253 -18.77 -0.62 -23.14
CA SER A 253 -18.26 -0.12 -24.40
C SER A 253 -17.47 1.18 -24.17
N HIS A 254 -17.32 2.02 -25.19
CA HIS A 254 -16.65 3.32 -25.09
C HIS A 254 -17.50 4.39 -24.38
N GLU A 255 -18.81 4.21 -24.28
CA GLU A 255 -19.74 5.19 -23.68
C GLU A 255 -20.86 4.55 -22.83
N ARG A 256 -21.16 3.26 -23.04
CA ARG A 256 -22.20 2.53 -22.31
C ARG A 256 -21.58 1.55 -21.34
N TYR A 257 -22.28 1.29 -20.24
CA TYR A 257 -21.88 0.26 -19.29
C TYR A 257 -23.08 -0.32 -18.54
N LEU A 258 -22.91 -1.52 -18.01
CA LEU A 258 -23.89 -2.24 -17.21
C LEU A 258 -23.18 -2.96 -16.07
N VAL A 259 -23.55 -2.63 -14.84
CA VAL A 259 -23.09 -3.34 -13.64
C VAL A 259 -24.04 -4.51 -13.37
N PHE A 260 -23.49 -5.66 -13.02
CA PHE A 260 -24.27 -6.87 -12.72
C PHE A 260 -23.73 -7.60 -11.49
N SER A 261 -24.59 -8.31 -10.74
CA SER A 261 -24.12 -9.16 -9.64
C SER A 261 -23.33 -10.36 -10.19
N LEU A 262 -22.29 -10.81 -9.49
CA LEU A 262 -21.59 -12.07 -9.81
C LEU A 262 -22.25 -13.25 -9.08
N LYS A 263 -22.64 -13.05 -7.81
CA LYS A 263 -23.25 -14.06 -6.94
C LYS A 263 -24.76 -13.89 -6.79
N GLY A 264 -25.43 -14.98 -6.40
CA GLY A 264 -26.85 -14.98 -6.01
C GLY A 264 -27.81 -14.78 -7.18
N GLU A 265 -28.88 -14.01 -6.97
CA GLU A 265 -29.84 -13.66 -8.03
C GLU A 265 -29.25 -12.66 -9.03
N ALA A 266 -29.69 -12.71 -10.28
CA ALA A 266 -29.25 -11.77 -11.31
C ALA A 266 -29.86 -10.40 -11.10
N ARG A 267 -28.99 -9.40 -10.93
CA ARG A 267 -29.34 -8.00 -10.74
C ARG A 267 -28.49 -7.14 -11.65
N PHE A 268 -29.09 -6.06 -12.14
CA PHE A 268 -28.44 -5.12 -13.06
C PHE A 268 -28.61 -3.70 -12.55
N SER A 269 -27.61 -2.85 -12.79
CA SER A 269 -27.70 -1.42 -12.53
C SER A 269 -26.79 -0.63 -13.49
N ALA A 270 -27.06 0.67 -13.62
CA ALA A 270 -26.20 1.61 -14.33
C ALA A 270 -25.92 2.81 -13.39
N PRO A 271 -25.06 2.64 -12.37
CA PRO A 271 -24.84 3.68 -11.37
C PRO A 271 -24.21 4.92 -12.00
N LYS A 272 -24.66 6.11 -11.62
CA LYS A 272 -24.10 7.37 -12.16
C LYS A 272 -22.60 7.49 -11.82
N PRO A 273 -21.74 7.93 -12.75
CA PRO A 273 -20.33 8.15 -12.47
C PRO A 273 -20.13 9.19 -11.37
N ARG A 274 -19.04 9.06 -10.60
CA ARG A 274 -18.67 9.98 -9.50
C ARG A 274 -17.23 10.44 -9.66
N ARG A 275 -16.97 11.73 -9.42
CA ARG A 275 -15.61 12.27 -9.40
C ARG A 275 -14.82 11.70 -8.22
N SER A 276 -13.59 11.30 -8.50
CA SER A 276 -12.63 10.88 -7.49
C SER A 276 -12.21 12.05 -6.60
N ARG A 277 -12.06 11.76 -5.31
CA ARG A 277 -11.48 12.68 -4.31
C ARG A 277 -9.96 12.75 -4.36
N LEU A 278 -9.29 11.84 -5.05
CA LEU A 278 -7.83 11.80 -5.13
C LEU A 278 -7.33 12.63 -6.33
N ASN A 279 -6.32 13.49 -6.11
CA ASN A 279 -5.63 14.14 -7.22
C ASN A 279 -4.53 13.23 -7.79
N VAL A 280 -4.32 13.34 -9.11
CA VAL A 280 -3.18 12.70 -9.79
C VAL A 280 -1.83 13.13 -9.17
N LYS A 281 -1.72 14.40 -8.74
CA LYS A 281 -0.53 14.92 -8.04
C LYS A 281 -0.21 14.16 -6.75
N ASP A 282 -1.22 13.67 -6.04
CA ASP A 282 -1.04 12.94 -4.78
C ASP A 282 -0.51 11.52 -5.01
N THR A 283 -0.55 11.05 -6.26
CA THR A 283 -0.10 9.72 -6.70
C THR A 283 1.12 9.77 -7.63
N ALA A 284 1.61 10.96 -7.97
CA ALA A 284 2.73 11.14 -8.89
C ALA A 284 4.04 11.39 -8.12
N LEU A 285 5.15 10.96 -8.73
CA LEU A 285 6.49 11.31 -8.26
C LEU A 285 6.75 12.79 -8.56
N ASP A 286 7.01 13.56 -7.51
CA ASP A 286 7.44 14.95 -7.61
C ASP A 286 8.85 15.00 -8.22
N PRO A 287 9.11 15.84 -9.24
CA PRO A 287 10.41 15.91 -9.91
C PRO A 287 11.61 16.23 -9.00
N ARG A 288 11.37 16.70 -7.77
CA ARG A 288 12.44 16.91 -6.76
C ARG A 288 13.02 15.61 -6.22
N TRP A 289 12.32 14.50 -6.36
CA TRP A 289 12.71 13.20 -5.83
C TRP A 289 12.95 12.21 -6.96
N GLN A 290 13.85 11.26 -6.73
CA GLN A 290 14.12 10.19 -7.68
C GLN A 290 13.24 8.97 -7.44
N TYR A 291 12.78 8.77 -6.19
CA TYR A 291 12.02 7.59 -5.76
C TYR A 291 10.81 7.99 -4.94
N TYR A 292 9.72 7.22 -5.05
CA TYR A 292 8.53 7.39 -4.22
C TYR A 292 8.83 7.19 -2.74
N MET A 293 9.66 6.20 -2.38
CA MET A 293 10.05 5.93 -0.99
C MET A 293 10.70 7.17 -0.35
N GLU A 294 11.56 7.86 -1.08
CA GLU A 294 12.21 9.10 -0.63
C GLU A 294 11.18 10.21 -0.43
N GLN A 295 10.33 10.46 -1.43
CA GLN A 295 9.24 11.43 -1.35
C GLN A 295 8.35 11.18 -0.13
N GLU A 296 7.98 9.93 0.10
CA GLU A 296 7.07 9.55 1.17
C GLU A 296 7.68 9.73 2.55
N ILE A 297 8.96 9.36 2.74
CA ILE A 297 9.72 9.64 3.98
C ILE A 297 9.71 11.13 4.29
N HIS A 298 10.02 11.98 3.30
CA HIS A 298 10.05 13.43 3.48
C HIS A 298 8.65 14.04 3.68
N SER A 299 7.60 13.41 3.16
CA SER A 299 6.22 13.88 3.32
C SER A 299 5.60 13.57 4.69
N ALA A 300 6.18 12.64 5.46
CA ALA A 300 5.60 12.17 6.72
C ALA A 300 5.34 13.31 7.73
N ALA A 301 6.21 14.32 7.79
CA ALA A 301 6.03 15.47 8.67
C ALA A 301 4.79 16.32 8.32
N ALA A 302 4.49 16.49 7.03
CA ALA A 302 3.33 17.25 6.56
C ALA A 302 2.01 16.55 6.89
N ASN A 303 2.00 15.21 6.96
CA ASN A 303 0.81 14.45 7.35
C ASN A 303 0.40 14.70 8.82
N MET A 304 1.29 15.24 9.65
CA MET A 304 0.93 15.62 11.02
C MET A 304 -0.08 16.76 11.05
N ASP A 305 -0.09 17.62 10.02
CA ASP A 305 -1.10 18.68 9.89
C ASP A 305 -2.49 18.11 9.56
N GLU A 306 -2.55 16.97 8.85
CA GLU A 306 -3.81 16.23 8.63
C GLU A 306 -4.33 15.63 9.94
N LEU A 307 -3.44 14.98 10.70
CA LEU A 307 -3.79 14.42 12.01
C LEU A 307 -4.22 15.53 12.98
N ALA A 308 -3.47 16.62 13.08
CA ALA A 308 -3.82 17.78 13.89
C ALA A 308 -5.21 18.33 13.52
N ARG A 309 -5.53 18.40 12.22
CA ARG A 309 -6.79 18.94 11.73
C ARG A 309 -8.00 18.09 12.08
N TYR A 310 -7.89 16.76 12.05
CA TYR A 310 -9.04 15.87 12.20
C TYR A 310 -9.14 15.18 13.56
N TYR A 311 -8.02 14.99 14.27
CA TYR A 311 -8.01 14.38 15.61
C TYR A 311 -8.18 15.38 16.75
N PHE A 312 -8.04 16.68 16.49
CA PHE A 312 -8.09 17.73 17.53
C PHE A 312 -9.04 18.86 17.15
N ASP A 313 -9.48 19.60 18.16
CA ASP A 313 -10.11 20.91 17.97
C ASP A 313 -9.10 21.98 17.51
N GLU A 314 -9.59 22.90 16.68
CA GLU A 314 -8.87 24.12 16.28
C GLU A 314 -9.52 25.32 16.96
N PRO A 315 -8.89 25.92 17.99
CA PRO A 315 -9.45 27.06 18.73
C PRO A 315 -9.84 28.23 17.82
N ALA A 316 -9.08 28.47 16.75
CA ALA A 316 -9.40 29.53 15.79
C ALA A 316 -10.73 29.29 15.05
N GLU A 317 -11.16 28.04 14.93
CA GLU A 317 -12.40 27.64 14.24
C GLU A 317 -13.56 27.36 15.22
N ALA A 318 -13.36 27.52 16.54
CA ALA A 318 -14.32 27.11 17.56
C ALA A 318 -15.68 27.82 17.45
N ALA A 319 -15.67 29.15 17.20
CA ALA A 319 -16.91 29.92 17.02
C ALA A 319 -17.71 29.43 15.81
N LEU A 320 -17.01 29.14 14.70
CA LEU A 320 -17.64 28.60 13.50
C LEU A 320 -18.16 27.18 13.71
N GLY A 321 -17.40 26.34 14.41
CA GLY A 321 -17.82 24.98 14.80
C GLY A 321 -19.10 25.00 15.65
N ALA A 322 -19.27 25.97 16.55
CA ALA A 322 -20.50 26.14 17.33
C ALA A 322 -21.70 26.55 16.46
N ILE A 323 -21.48 27.36 15.41
CA ILE A 323 -22.52 27.69 14.43
C ILE A 323 -22.92 26.43 13.64
N PHE A 324 -21.94 25.66 13.17
CA PHE A 324 -22.19 24.40 12.44
C PHE A 324 -22.91 23.37 13.31
N GLU A 325 -22.58 23.25 14.60
CA GLU A 325 -23.28 22.36 15.53
C GLU A 325 -24.78 22.69 15.62
N LYS A 326 -25.10 23.97 15.81
CA LYS A 326 -26.48 24.47 15.87
C LYS A 326 -27.22 24.39 14.53
N ALA A 327 -26.49 24.23 13.43
CA ALA A 327 -27.02 24.16 12.06
C ALA A 327 -26.62 22.84 11.38
N SER A 328 -26.49 21.75 12.15
CA SER A 328 -25.88 20.50 11.67
C SER A 328 -26.64 19.86 10.50
N ASP A 329 -27.98 19.91 10.51
CA ASP A 329 -28.80 19.44 9.39
C ASP A 329 -28.58 20.29 8.13
N THR A 330 -28.55 21.62 8.26
CA THR A 330 -28.25 22.54 7.15
C THR A 330 -26.86 22.30 6.57
N VAL A 331 -25.85 22.09 7.43
CA VAL A 331 -24.49 21.77 7.02
C VAL A 331 -24.43 20.43 6.30
N LYS A 332 -25.15 19.42 6.80
CA LYS A 332 -25.23 18.10 6.18
C LYS A 332 -25.83 18.19 4.77
N GLU A 333 -26.97 18.87 4.62
CA GLU A 333 -27.63 19.08 3.33
C GLU A 333 -26.74 19.85 2.35
N LEU A 334 -26.06 20.90 2.81
CA LEU A 334 -25.11 21.66 2.01
C LEU A 334 -23.98 20.76 1.49
N ILE A 335 -23.37 19.95 2.36
CA ILE A 335 -22.28 19.05 1.96
C ILE A 335 -22.80 17.98 0.98
N GLU A 336 -23.99 17.44 1.21
CA GLU A 336 -24.62 16.47 0.29
C GLU A 336 -24.82 17.07 -1.11
N ARG A 337 -25.35 18.29 -1.21
CA ARG A 337 -25.51 19.00 -2.50
C ARG A 337 -24.18 19.27 -3.20
N VAL A 338 -23.13 19.62 -2.46
CA VAL A 338 -21.79 19.79 -3.06
C VAL A 338 -21.22 18.44 -3.50
N SER A 339 -21.41 17.39 -2.71
CA SER A 339 -21.03 16.02 -3.10
C SER A 339 -21.80 15.53 -4.33
N GLU A 340 -23.05 15.94 -4.55
CA GLU A 340 -23.80 15.63 -5.77
C GLU A 340 -23.17 16.25 -7.03
N LEU A 341 -22.49 17.40 -6.91
CA LEU A 341 -21.75 18.00 -8.02
C LEU A 341 -20.64 17.07 -8.52
N SER A 342 -20.12 16.17 -7.68
CA SER A 342 -19.14 15.16 -8.11
C SER A 342 -19.69 14.23 -9.20
N SER A 343 -21.01 14.12 -9.36
CA SER A 343 -21.63 13.31 -10.42
C SER A 343 -21.76 14.05 -11.75
N LEU A 344 -21.47 15.35 -11.78
CA LEU A 344 -21.54 16.17 -12.99
C LEU A 344 -20.25 16.03 -13.82
N THR A 345 -20.45 15.75 -15.10
CA THR A 345 -19.37 15.45 -16.04
C THR A 345 -18.95 16.67 -16.86
N ASP A 346 -19.81 17.70 -16.99
CA ASP A 346 -19.58 18.90 -17.78
C ASP A 346 -19.23 20.14 -16.93
N ASP A 347 -18.23 20.90 -17.38
CA ASP A 347 -17.72 22.10 -16.68
C ASP A 347 -18.78 23.20 -16.55
N LYS A 348 -19.68 23.37 -17.54
CA LYS A 348 -20.76 24.37 -17.45
C LYS A 348 -21.81 23.95 -16.44
N ALA A 349 -22.16 22.67 -16.41
CA ALA A 349 -23.06 22.11 -15.40
C ALA A 349 -22.48 22.26 -13.99
N LEU A 350 -21.18 22.01 -13.81
CA LEU A 350 -20.49 22.24 -12.53
C LEU A 350 -20.55 23.71 -12.10
N ALA A 351 -20.21 24.64 -13.00
CA ALA A 351 -20.25 26.08 -12.72
C ALA A 351 -21.67 26.57 -12.37
N ALA A 352 -22.69 26.07 -13.07
CA ALA A 352 -24.08 26.38 -12.78
C ALA A 352 -24.52 25.78 -11.43
N GLY A 353 -24.11 24.54 -11.14
CA GLY A 353 -24.41 23.84 -9.90
C GLY A 353 -23.85 24.55 -8.66
N ILE A 354 -22.59 24.97 -8.69
CA ILE A 354 -22.01 25.71 -7.56
C ILE A 354 -22.64 27.09 -7.39
N ARG A 355 -22.98 27.81 -8.46
CA ARG A 355 -23.73 29.09 -8.35
C ARG A 355 -25.12 28.90 -7.75
N ALA A 356 -25.79 27.79 -8.06
CA ALA A 356 -27.08 27.45 -7.45
C ALA A 356 -26.94 27.13 -5.95
N ILE A 357 -25.83 26.51 -5.53
CA ILE A 357 -25.52 26.29 -4.11
C ILE A 357 -25.15 27.61 -3.42
N ALA A 358 -24.38 28.49 -4.07
CA ALA A 358 -24.04 29.81 -3.56
C ALA A 358 -25.29 30.68 -3.32
N GLY A 359 -26.27 30.62 -4.23
CA GLY A 359 -27.56 31.32 -4.09
C GLY A 359 -28.58 30.65 -3.13
N SER A 360 -28.22 29.53 -2.51
CA SER A 360 -29.14 28.71 -1.75
C SER A 360 -29.59 29.34 -0.42
N ASN A 361 -30.72 28.89 0.14
CA ASN A 361 -31.21 29.40 1.42
C ASN A 361 -30.33 28.90 2.57
N GLU A 362 -29.80 27.69 2.44
CA GLU A 362 -28.96 27.00 3.42
C GLU A 362 -27.67 27.79 3.65
N LEU A 363 -27.00 28.17 2.56
CA LEU A 363 -25.76 28.95 2.63
C LEU A 363 -26.02 30.37 3.14
N ARG A 364 -27.09 31.04 2.67
CA ARG A 364 -27.50 32.36 3.16
C ARG A 364 -27.81 32.36 4.67
N ALA A 365 -28.42 31.30 5.19
CA ALA A 365 -28.70 31.15 6.61
C ALA A 365 -27.42 30.96 7.45
N LEU A 366 -26.44 30.22 6.95
CA LEU A 366 -25.12 30.09 7.59
C LEU A 366 -24.37 31.42 7.57
N ASP A 367 -24.33 32.10 6.43
CA ASP A 367 -23.69 33.41 6.26
C ASP A 367 -24.24 34.46 7.21
N ALA A 368 -25.56 34.50 7.40
CA ALA A 368 -26.19 35.42 8.35
C ALA A 368 -25.67 35.20 9.77
N LYS A 369 -25.60 33.94 10.23
CA LYS A 369 -25.08 33.58 11.56
C LYS A 369 -23.59 33.92 11.71
N ILE A 370 -22.80 33.82 10.64
CA ILE A 370 -21.36 34.11 10.65
C ILE A 370 -21.10 35.62 10.66
N LYS A 371 -21.90 36.41 9.95
CA LYS A 371 -21.77 37.89 9.93
C LYS A 371 -21.90 38.52 11.32
N ASP A 372 -22.71 37.91 12.18
CA ASP A 372 -22.94 38.37 13.54
C ASP A 372 -21.84 37.93 14.54
N GLU A 373 -20.90 37.07 14.12
CA GLU A 373 -19.86 36.49 14.99
C GLU A 373 -18.45 36.81 14.46
N SER A 374 -17.78 37.79 15.09
CA SER A 374 -16.50 38.32 14.62
C SER A 374 -15.38 37.26 14.56
N ALA A 375 -15.37 36.31 15.51
CA ALA A 375 -14.40 35.22 15.53
C ALA A 375 -14.63 34.22 14.37
N ALA A 376 -15.89 33.91 14.05
CA ALA A 376 -16.23 33.04 12.92
C ALA A 376 -15.85 33.69 11.58
N LYS A 377 -16.06 35.01 11.44
CA LYS A 377 -15.62 35.77 10.26
C LYS A 377 -14.11 35.75 10.11
N ALA A 378 -13.36 35.93 11.20
CA ALA A 378 -11.90 35.87 11.19
C ALA A 378 -11.40 34.50 10.68
N ALA A 379 -11.98 33.41 11.19
CA ALA A 379 -11.65 32.04 10.77
C ALA A 379 -11.90 31.79 9.27
N LEU A 380 -12.99 32.35 8.73
CA LEU A 380 -13.28 32.24 7.30
C LEU A 380 -12.29 33.06 6.46
N SER A 381 -11.98 34.29 6.90
CA SER A 381 -11.11 35.22 6.17
C SER A 381 -9.63 34.85 6.16
N SER A 382 -9.17 34.06 7.12
CA SER A 382 -7.77 33.61 7.20
C SER A 382 -7.45 32.46 6.25
N ARG A 383 -8.45 31.97 5.50
CA ARG A 383 -8.32 30.80 4.64
C ARG A 383 -7.67 31.13 3.31
N SER A 384 -6.51 30.52 3.06
CA SER A 384 -5.72 30.72 1.82
C SER A 384 -5.79 29.54 0.83
N ALA A 385 -6.23 28.35 1.28
CA ALA A 385 -6.34 27.15 0.45
C ALA A 385 -7.42 26.18 0.98
N TYR A 386 -7.93 25.34 0.09
CA TYR A 386 -8.85 24.24 0.44
C TYR A 386 -8.08 23.06 1.03
N ARG A 387 -8.65 22.40 2.05
CA ARG A 387 -7.98 21.34 2.84
C ARG A 387 -8.87 20.16 3.25
N SER A 388 -10.16 20.17 2.88
CA SER A 388 -11.01 18.99 3.06
C SER A 388 -10.63 17.87 2.09
N ASP A 389 -11.21 16.68 2.27
CA ASP A 389 -11.09 15.58 1.31
C ASP A 389 -11.63 15.96 -0.09
N GLU A 390 -12.49 16.98 -0.19
CA GLU A 390 -13.03 17.49 -1.45
C GLU A 390 -12.24 18.72 -1.96
N ALA A 391 -11.12 19.08 -1.33
CA ALA A 391 -10.26 20.19 -1.78
C ALA A 391 -9.95 20.15 -3.30
N PRO A 392 -9.76 18.99 -3.95
CA PRO A 392 -9.61 18.92 -5.40
C PRO A 392 -10.84 19.43 -6.18
N LEU A 393 -12.04 19.01 -5.77
CA LEU A 393 -13.31 19.46 -6.34
C LEU A 393 -13.51 20.94 -6.09
N LEU A 394 -13.28 21.41 -4.85
CA LEU A 394 -13.43 22.82 -4.49
C LEU A 394 -12.46 23.73 -5.26
N SER A 395 -11.23 23.27 -5.48
CA SER A 395 -10.24 23.98 -6.31
C SER A 395 -10.69 24.09 -7.77
N GLU A 396 -11.30 23.04 -8.31
CA GLU A 396 -11.85 23.02 -9.66
C GLU A 396 -13.08 23.93 -9.78
N LEU A 397 -14.00 23.88 -8.82
CA LEU A 397 -15.16 24.77 -8.76
C LEU A 397 -14.75 26.23 -8.65
N ALA A 398 -13.74 26.55 -7.83
CA ALA A 398 -13.22 27.92 -7.71
C ALA A 398 -12.62 28.44 -9.02
N ARG A 399 -12.03 27.57 -9.84
CA ARG A 399 -11.53 27.92 -11.18
C ARG A 399 -12.68 28.18 -12.16
N LEU A 400 -13.75 27.38 -12.09
CA LEU A 400 -14.91 27.46 -12.99
C LEU A 400 -15.90 28.58 -12.64
N ALA A 401 -16.05 28.88 -11.35
CA ALA A 401 -16.89 29.95 -10.81
C ALA A 401 -16.12 30.75 -9.75
N PRO A 402 -15.19 31.64 -10.16
CA PRO A 402 -14.41 32.44 -9.22
C PRO A 402 -15.25 33.34 -8.31
N ASP A 403 -16.47 33.68 -8.75
CA ASP A 403 -17.46 34.46 -8.01
C ASP A 403 -17.92 33.78 -6.69
N THR A 404 -17.75 32.46 -6.55
CA THR A 404 -18.20 31.69 -5.37
C THR A 404 -17.06 31.33 -4.40
N ALA A 405 -15.90 32.00 -4.47
CA ALA A 405 -14.71 31.62 -3.70
C ALA A 405 -14.92 31.68 -2.16
N SER A 406 -15.62 32.70 -1.66
CA SER A 406 -15.94 32.82 -0.23
C SER A 406 -16.86 31.69 0.24
N ASP A 407 -17.84 31.33 -0.58
CA ASP A 407 -18.79 30.25 -0.32
C ASP A 407 -18.08 28.89 -0.25
N LEU A 408 -17.16 28.65 -1.20
CA LEU A 408 -16.35 27.44 -1.23
C LEU A 408 -15.43 27.33 -0.01
N ALA A 409 -14.89 28.45 0.50
CA ALA A 409 -14.09 28.46 1.72
C ALA A 409 -14.92 28.05 2.96
N LEU A 410 -16.18 28.50 3.02
CA LEU A 410 -17.12 28.12 4.07
C LEU A 410 -17.50 26.64 3.97
N ILE A 411 -17.80 26.16 2.77
CA ILE A 411 -18.09 24.75 2.48
C ILE A 411 -16.91 23.86 2.91
N ASP A 412 -15.68 24.26 2.60
CA ASP A 412 -14.47 23.53 3.01
C ASP A 412 -14.35 23.46 4.55
N LEU A 413 -14.65 24.54 5.28
CA LEU A 413 -14.67 24.54 6.77
C LEU A 413 -15.75 23.60 7.30
N ALA A 414 -16.92 23.62 6.69
CA ALA A 414 -18.03 22.75 7.06
C ALA A 414 -17.71 21.26 6.85
N MET A 415 -17.06 20.92 5.73
CA MET A 415 -16.61 19.55 5.43
C MET A 415 -15.54 19.08 6.43
N ILE A 416 -14.56 19.93 6.75
CA ILE A 416 -13.53 19.62 7.76
C ILE A 416 -14.16 19.42 9.13
N TRP A 417 -15.06 20.32 9.54
CA TRP A 417 -15.80 20.19 10.79
C TRP A 417 -16.54 18.86 10.88
N ARG A 418 -17.24 18.44 9.82
CA ARG A 418 -17.98 17.17 9.80
C ARG A 418 -17.07 15.96 9.96
N LYS A 419 -15.94 15.92 9.24
CA LYS A 419 -14.96 14.83 9.35
C LYS A 419 -14.28 14.83 10.72
N ARG A 420 -13.82 15.98 11.20
CA ARG A 420 -13.23 16.17 12.54
C ARG A 420 -14.17 15.68 13.63
N ARG A 421 -15.45 16.07 13.59
CA ARG A 421 -16.47 15.62 14.53
C ARG A 421 -16.58 14.08 14.57
N SER A 422 -16.57 13.45 13.40
CA SER A 422 -16.68 11.99 13.27
C SER A 422 -15.43 11.28 13.81
N VAL A 423 -14.24 11.71 13.41
CA VAL A 423 -12.96 11.16 13.87
C VAL A 423 -12.81 11.31 15.38
N ARG A 424 -13.09 12.48 15.95
CA ARG A 424 -13.03 12.71 17.40
C ARG A 424 -14.08 11.94 18.19
N ARG A 425 -15.25 11.67 17.59
CA ARG A 425 -16.24 10.77 18.20
C ARG A 425 -15.71 9.34 18.26
N TYR A 426 -15.20 8.82 17.14
CA TYR A 426 -14.65 7.46 17.07
C TYR A 426 -13.41 7.27 17.93
N LEU A 427 -12.55 8.28 18.06
CA LEU A 427 -11.40 8.24 18.96
C LEU A 427 -11.84 8.08 20.42
N ARG A 428 -12.82 8.89 20.86
CA ARG A 428 -13.41 8.78 22.20
C ARG A 428 -14.09 7.44 22.41
N GLU A 429 -14.89 7.00 21.43
CA GLU A 429 -15.57 5.71 21.47
C GLU A 429 -14.58 4.54 21.59
N LEU A 430 -13.45 4.58 20.87
CA LEU A 430 -12.40 3.58 21.00
C LEU A 430 -11.76 3.61 22.39
N ALA A 431 -11.40 4.79 22.89
CA ALA A 431 -10.83 4.93 24.23
C ALA A 431 -11.79 4.42 25.32
N ASP A 432 -13.08 4.71 25.19
CA ASP A 432 -14.12 4.25 26.11
C ASP A 432 -14.31 2.73 26.04
N ARG A 433 -14.34 2.15 24.84
CA ARG A 433 -14.39 0.69 24.65
C ARG A 433 -13.16 -0.01 25.21
N MET A 434 -11.98 0.57 25.10
CA MET A 434 -10.77 0.02 25.74
C MET A 434 -10.88 0.06 27.28
N ARG A 435 -11.42 1.15 27.86
CA ARG A 435 -11.67 1.23 29.31
C ARG A 435 -12.68 0.19 29.76
N GLU A 436 -13.76 0.02 29.01
CA GLU A 436 -14.82 -0.94 29.30
C GLU A 436 -14.32 -2.38 29.17
N CYS A 437 -13.63 -2.72 28.08
CA CYS A 437 -12.95 -4.00 27.88
C CYS A 437 -12.12 -4.37 29.10
N ARG A 438 -11.25 -3.46 29.55
CA ARG A 438 -10.42 -3.67 30.74
C ARG A 438 -11.24 -3.84 32.02
N LYS A 439 -12.26 -3.00 32.23
CA LYS A 439 -13.13 -3.07 33.41
C LYS A 439 -13.89 -4.40 33.49
N SER A 440 -14.23 -4.96 32.34
CA SER A 440 -14.91 -6.25 32.19
C SER A 440 -13.96 -7.45 32.17
N GLY A 441 -12.64 -7.24 32.31
CA GLY A 441 -11.64 -8.30 32.31
C GLY A 441 -11.27 -8.85 30.92
N GLY A 442 -11.70 -8.19 29.85
CA GLY A 442 -11.36 -8.54 28.47
C GLY A 442 -9.98 -8.03 28.04
N ALA A 443 -9.50 -8.55 26.92
CA ALA A 443 -8.23 -8.20 26.30
C ALA A 443 -8.41 -7.30 25.06
N VAL A 444 -7.51 -6.33 24.90
CA VAL A 444 -7.45 -5.49 23.70
C VAL A 444 -6.37 -6.01 22.75
N TYR A 445 -6.81 -6.60 21.64
CA TYR A 445 -5.94 -7.16 20.60
C TYR A 445 -5.69 -6.15 19.49
N LEU A 446 -4.42 -5.94 19.15
CA LEU A 446 -4.00 -5.12 18.00
C LEU A 446 -3.61 -6.05 16.86
N LEU A 447 -4.52 -6.27 15.92
CA LEU A 447 -4.37 -7.24 14.84
C LEU A 447 -3.84 -6.56 13.57
N ALA A 448 -2.67 -6.97 13.09
CA ALA A 448 -2.02 -6.35 11.94
C ALA A 448 -0.96 -7.26 11.29
N SER A 449 -0.53 -6.95 10.06
CA SER A 449 0.54 -7.68 9.36
C SER A 449 1.70 -6.76 8.96
N GLY A 450 2.90 -7.32 8.82
CA GLY A 450 4.10 -6.62 8.35
C GLY A 450 4.42 -5.35 9.15
N THR A 451 4.69 -4.24 8.45
CA THR A 451 4.96 -2.93 9.07
C THR A 451 3.84 -2.46 10.02
N SER A 452 2.56 -2.78 9.74
CA SER A 452 1.45 -2.43 10.65
C SER A 452 1.49 -3.24 11.95
N TYR A 453 1.99 -4.48 11.91
CA TYR A 453 2.27 -5.28 13.11
C TYR A 453 3.40 -4.69 13.94
N HIS A 454 4.44 -4.14 13.30
CA HIS A 454 5.50 -3.43 14.01
C HIS A 454 5.01 -2.14 14.69
N ALA A 455 4.03 -1.45 14.09
CA ALA A 455 3.36 -0.32 14.72
C ALA A 455 2.58 -0.78 15.96
N ALA A 456 1.88 -1.92 15.87
CA ALA A 456 1.18 -2.53 17.01
C ALA A 456 2.15 -2.95 18.14
N LEU A 457 3.32 -3.52 17.82
CA LEU A 457 4.37 -3.82 18.80
C LEU A 457 4.84 -2.56 19.53
N THR A 458 5.10 -1.48 18.78
CA THR A 458 5.47 -0.19 19.36
C THR A 458 4.34 0.43 20.18
N ALA A 459 3.07 0.20 19.80
CA ALA A 459 1.91 0.66 20.57
C ALA A 459 1.96 0.15 22.02
N SER A 460 2.42 -1.08 22.25
CA SER A 460 2.53 -1.64 23.61
C SER A 460 3.47 -0.81 24.50
N TYR A 461 4.52 -0.24 23.92
CA TYR A 461 5.42 0.68 24.62
C TYR A 461 4.70 1.97 25.02
N PHE A 462 3.85 2.52 24.14
CA PHE A 462 3.02 3.69 24.44
C PHE A 462 1.94 3.39 25.48
N PHE A 463 1.13 2.34 25.29
CA PHE A 463 0.03 2.02 26.21
C PHE A 463 0.52 1.62 27.60
N GLY A 464 1.60 0.85 27.69
CA GLY A 464 2.21 0.51 28.96
C GLY A 464 2.77 1.74 29.69
N GLY A 465 3.44 2.64 28.96
CA GLY A 465 4.13 3.80 29.55
C GLY A 465 3.25 5.03 29.79
N LEU A 466 2.21 5.26 28.98
CA LEU A 466 1.36 6.46 29.02
C LEU A 466 -0.02 6.20 29.62
N ALA A 467 -0.59 5.00 29.40
CA ALA A 467 -1.96 4.66 29.82
C ALA A 467 -2.00 3.63 30.97
N GLY A 468 -0.89 2.94 31.26
CA GLY A 468 -0.88 1.82 32.21
C GLY A 468 -1.85 0.71 31.82
N MET A 469 -2.04 0.49 30.52
CA MET A 469 -3.00 -0.46 29.96
C MET A 469 -2.28 -1.49 29.10
N PRO A 470 -2.50 -2.80 29.33
CA PRO A 470 -1.96 -3.83 28.46
C PRO A 470 -2.73 -3.85 27.14
N VAL A 471 -2.01 -4.02 26.04
CA VAL A 471 -2.53 -4.34 24.71
C VAL A 471 -1.76 -5.53 24.16
N TYR A 472 -2.37 -6.30 23.28
CA TYR A 472 -1.82 -7.55 22.76
C TYR A 472 -1.62 -7.45 21.24
N PRO A 473 -0.43 -7.07 20.77
CA PRO A 473 -0.11 -7.06 19.35
C PRO A 473 -0.04 -8.47 18.80
N CYS A 474 -0.75 -8.73 17.71
CA CYS A 474 -0.79 -10.05 17.08
C CYS A 474 -0.72 -9.91 15.57
N ASN A 475 0.08 -10.77 14.94
CA ASN A 475 -0.12 -11.06 13.53
C ASN A 475 -1.27 -12.07 13.38
N PRO A 476 -1.90 -12.17 12.18
CA PRO A 476 -3.02 -13.07 11.94
C PRO A 476 -2.79 -14.52 12.33
N GLY A 477 -1.65 -15.09 11.94
CA GLY A 477 -1.29 -16.48 12.25
C GLY A 477 -1.15 -16.72 13.76
N GLN A 478 -0.50 -15.80 14.48
CA GLN A 478 -0.42 -15.82 15.93
C GLN A 478 -1.80 -15.68 16.57
N PHE A 479 -2.66 -14.79 16.05
CA PHE A 479 -4.00 -14.59 16.59
C PHE A 479 -4.86 -15.85 16.48
N ARG A 480 -4.91 -16.45 15.28
CA ARG A 480 -5.60 -17.72 15.02
C ARG A 480 -5.09 -18.84 15.93
N SER A 481 -3.77 -19.02 16.01
CA SER A 481 -3.19 -20.15 16.73
C SER A 481 -3.20 -20.00 18.26
N SER A 482 -3.03 -18.78 18.77
CA SER A 482 -2.75 -18.54 20.20
C SER A 482 -3.92 -17.94 20.97
N TYR A 483 -4.82 -17.21 20.31
CA TYR A 483 -5.85 -16.42 21.00
C TYR A 483 -7.28 -16.78 20.60
N MET A 484 -7.51 -17.26 19.38
CA MET A 484 -8.86 -17.49 18.84
C MET A 484 -9.74 -18.40 19.70
N GLY A 485 -9.16 -19.47 20.27
CA GLY A 485 -9.86 -20.38 21.19
C GLY A 485 -10.11 -19.83 22.60
N CYS A 486 -9.52 -18.68 22.95
CA CYS A 486 -9.55 -18.08 24.29
C CYS A 486 -10.31 -16.75 24.34
N LEU A 487 -10.93 -16.34 23.23
CA LEU A 487 -11.63 -15.06 23.14
C LEU A 487 -12.87 -15.03 24.04
N SER A 488 -13.14 -13.86 24.61
CA SER A 488 -14.30 -13.56 25.43
C SER A 488 -15.16 -12.44 24.80
N ASP A 489 -16.45 -12.40 25.12
CA ASP A 489 -17.36 -11.34 24.65
C ASP A 489 -16.96 -9.94 25.14
N ALA A 490 -16.09 -9.85 26.16
CA ALA A 490 -15.56 -8.60 26.68
C ALA A 490 -14.35 -8.08 25.88
N ASP A 491 -13.81 -8.86 24.95
CA ASP A 491 -12.62 -8.51 24.20
C ASP A 491 -12.90 -7.43 23.13
N LEU A 492 -11.84 -6.72 22.77
CA LEU A 492 -11.84 -5.71 21.72
C LEU A 492 -10.73 -6.03 20.72
N VAL A 493 -11.10 -6.05 19.44
CA VAL A 493 -10.15 -6.18 18.33
C VAL A 493 -10.01 -4.84 17.62
N LEU A 494 -8.78 -4.33 17.56
CA LEU A 494 -8.40 -3.20 16.72
C LEU A 494 -7.56 -3.71 15.54
N ALA A 495 -8.17 -3.79 14.36
CA ALA A 495 -7.48 -4.15 13.13
C ALA A 495 -6.72 -2.95 12.56
N ILE A 496 -5.46 -3.12 12.15
CA ILE A 496 -4.64 -2.05 11.58
C ILE A 496 -4.18 -2.47 10.18
N SER A 497 -4.64 -1.75 9.16
CA SER A 497 -4.30 -2.04 7.76
C SER A 497 -4.25 -0.77 6.92
N GLN A 498 -3.14 -0.55 6.21
CA GLN A 498 -3.02 0.56 5.26
C GLN A 498 -4.06 0.42 4.12
N SER A 499 -4.15 -0.76 3.51
CA SER A 499 -5.05 -1.01 2.38
C SER A 499 -6.51 -1.21 2.78
N GLY A 500 -6.74 -1.68 4.01
CA GLY A 500 -8.03 -2.12 4.50
C GLY A 500 -8.60 -3.37 3.79
N GLU A 501 -7.72 -4.07 3.05
CA GLU A 501 -8.03 -5.26 2.23
C GLU A 501 -7.05 -6.42 2.52
N THR A 502 -6.28 -6.35 3.62
CA THR A 502 -5.31 -7.40 3.95
C THR A 502 -6.04 -8.71 4.20
N LYS A 503 -5.84 -9.72 3.32
CA LYS A 503 -6.64 -10.94 3.25
C LYS A 503 -6.75 -11.68 4.58
N ASP A 504 -5.61 -11.93 5.22
CA ASP A 504 -5.56 -12.56 6.54
C ASP A 504 -6.37 -11.82 7.62
N LEU A 505 -6.41 -10.49 7.59
CA LEU A 505 -7.20 -9.69 8.53
C LEU A 505 -8.68 -9.78 8.20
N VAL A 506 -9.03 -9.68 6.92
CA VAL A 506 -10.41 -9.80 6.41
C VAL A 506 -11.00 -11.14 6.87
N ASP A 507 -10.27 -12.23 6.68
CA ASP A 507 -10.71 -13.57 7.06
C ASP A 507 -10.94 -13.70 8.57
N ILE A 508 -9.98 -13.24 9.40
CA ILE A 508 -10.13 -13.30 10.87
C ILE A 508 -11.30 -12.45 11.33
N LEU A 509 -11.47 -11.24 10.79
CA LEU A 509 -12.58 -10.38 11.18
C LEU A 509 -13.92 -10.95 10.75
N GLN A 510 -13.99 -11.59 9.58
CA GLN A 510 -15.18 -12.29 9.11
C GLN A 510 -15.51 -13.49 10.00
N GLU A 511 -14.52 -14.29 10.39
CA GLU A 511 -14.67 -15.41 11.31
C GLU A 511 -15.17 -14.93 12.68
N ILE A 512 -14.56 -13.88 13.25
CA ILE A 512 -15.03 -13.27 14.51
C ILE A 512 -16.46 -12.73 14.36
N ALA A 513 -16.80 -12.09 13.25
CA ALA A 513 -18.14 -11.55 13.02
C ALA A 513 -19.22 -12.64 13.00
N VAL A 514 -18.91 -13.81 12.45
CA VAL A 514 -19.83 -14.95 12.37
C VAL A 514 -19.87 -15.73 13.68
N GLU A 515 -18.71 -16.10 14.23
CA GLU A 515 -18.63 -17.01 15.36
C GLU A 515 -18.72 -16.33 16.73
N ARG A 516 -18.35 -15.06 16.82
CA ARG A 516 -18.28 -14.27 18.06
C ARG A 516 -18.79 -12.83 17.83
N PRO A 517 -20.06 -12.66 17.42
CA PRO A 517 -20.58 -11.35 17.02
C PRO A 517 -20.55 -10.29 18.14
N ALA A 518 -20.52 -10.72 19.41
CA ALA A 518 -20.46 -9.84 20.57
C ALA A 518 -19.13 -9.06 20.70
N ILE A 519 -18.01 -9.63 20.22
CA ILE A 519 -16.69 -9.01 20.26
C ILE A 519 -16.72 -7.73 19.46
N LYS A 520 -16.24 -6.64 20.08
CA LYS A 520 -16.20 -5.34 19.44
C LYS A 520 -15.03 -5.27 18.47
N ARG A 521 -15.29 -4.71 17.29
CA ARG A 521 -14.32 -4.62 16.20
C ARG A 521 -14.18 -3.16 15.79
N ALA A 522 -12.98 -2.61 15.89
CA ALA A 522 -12.65 -1.31 15.36
C ALA A 522 -11.49 -1.44 14.37
N ALA A 523 -11.30 -0.46 13.49
CA ALA A 523 -10.21 -0.47 12.54
C ALA A 523 -9.45 0.85 12.46
N LEU A 524 -8.16 0.77 12.15
CA LEU A 524 -7.30 1.88 11.75
C LEU A 524 -6.90 1.66 10.29
N VAL A 525 -7.42 2.49 9.39
CA VAL A 525 -7.29 2.28 7.93
C VAL A 525 -6.96 3.56 7.17
N ASN A 526 -6.23 3.43 6.06
CA ASN A 526 -5.98 4.59 5.19
C ASN A 526 -7.00 4.64 4.03
N ASN A 527 -7.36 3.49 3.45
CA ASN A 527 -8.45 3.42 2.48
C ASN A 527 -9.80 3.26 3.21
N GLU A 528 -10.50 4.37 3.39
CA GLU A 528 -11.78 4.40 4.12
C GLU A 528 -12.90 3.63 3.42
N ASN A 529 -12.83 3.42 2.10
CA ASN A 529 -13.86 2.74 1.30
C ASN A 529 -13.57 1.25 1.07
N SER A 530 -12.58 0.69 1.76
CA SER A 530 -12.20 -0.72 1.67
C SER A 530 -13.13 -1.64 2.48
N ARG A 531 -12.98 -2.95 2.32
CA ARG A 531 -13.82 -3.96 2.97
C ARG A 531 -13.80 -3.90 4.50
N ILE A 532 -12.62 -3.82 5.13
CA ILE A 532 -12.51 -3.82 6.60
C ILE A 532 -13.36 -2.73 7.28
N PRO A 533 -13.24 -1.43 6.92
CA PRO A 533 -14.02 -0.37 7.56
C PRO A 533 -15.50 -0.36 7.17
N GLN A 534 -15.87 -0.86 5.98
CA GLN A 534 -17.24 -0.81 5.48
C GLN A 534 -18.09 -2.00 5.92
N GLU A 535 -17.50 -3.20 6.04
CA GLU A 535 -18.24 -4.44 6.26
C GLU A 535 -17.90 -5.16 7.57
N LEU A 536 -16.68 -5.01 8.07
CA LEU A 536 -16.13 -5.91 9.12
C LEU A 536 -15.82 -5.22 10.45
N SER A 537 -16.08 -3.92 10.55
CA SER A 537 -15.79 -3.11 11.74
C SER A 537 -17.03 -2.35 12.21
N ASP A 538 -17.19 -2.20 13.54
CA ASP A 538 -18.26 -1.38 14.12
C ASP A 538 -18.06 0.11 13.76
N PHE A 539 -16.80 0.55 13.69
CA PHE A 539 -16.37 1.86 13.22
C PHE A 539 -14.86 1.85 12.92
N TYR A 540 -14.35 2.94 12.34
CA TYR A 540 -12.94 3.06 11.99
C TYR A 540 -12.36 4.46 12.28
N LEU A 541 -11.04 4.52 12.39
CA LEU A 541 -10.23 5.71 12.46
C LEU A 541 -9.36 5.84 11.19
N PRO A 542 -9.32 7.01 10.54
CA PRO A 542 -8.53 7.18 9.32
C PRO A 542 -7.05 7.45 9.62
N ILE A 543 -6.14 6.78 8.91
CA ILE A 543 -4.67 6.96 9.05
C ILE A 543 -4.23 8.34 8.53
N LEU A 544 -4.88 8.87 7.49
CA LEU A 544 -4.63 10.20 6.93
C LEU A 544 -3.18 10.44 6.45
N CYS A 545 -2.55 9.44 5.81
CA CYS A 545 -1.22 9.62 5.20
C CYS A 545 -1.27 9.87 3.68
N GLY A 546 -2.47 9.96 3.11
CA GLY A 546 -2.69 10.05 1.67
C GLY A 546 -2.28 8.76 0.93
N PRO A 547 -2.25 8.77 -0.41
CA PRO A 547 -1.78 7.62 -1.19
C PRO A 547 -0.31 7.34 -0.92
N GLU A 548 0.01 6.14 -0.46
CA GLU A 548 1.38 5.61 -0.47
C GLU A 548 1.55 4.89 -1.80
N ILE A 549 2.69 4.98 -2.47
CA ILE A 549 3.00 4.40 -3.79
C ILE A 549 4.11 3.36 -3.65
N ALA A 550 5.24 3.69 -2.99
CA ALA A 550 6.33 2.75 -2.75
C ALA A 550 5.83 1.47 -2.08
N VAL A 551 6.42 0.33 -2.45
CA VAL A 551 6.03 -0.98 -1.89
C VAL A 551 6.32 -1.04 -0.39
N ALA A 552 7.49 -0.58 0.03
CA ALA A 552 7.85 -0.50 1.44
C ALA A 552 7.08 0.64 2.13
N ALA A 553 6.23 0.29 3.09
CA ALA A 553 5.50 1.27 3.89
C ALA A 553 6.43 2.23 4.64
N THR A 554 6.14 3.53 4.61
CA THR A 554 6.95 4.59 5.25
C THR A 554 6.08 5.56 6.05
N LYS A 555 5.36 6.46 5.37
CA LYS A 555 4.50 7.48 5.99
C LYS A 555 3.27 6.87 6.66
N SER A 556 2.75 5.75 6.16
CA SER A 556 1.66 5.04 6.81
C SER A 556 2.06 4.50 8.18
N PHE A 557 3.28 3.98 8.33
CA PHE A 557 3.83 3.53 9.62
C PHE A 557 3.91 4.67 10.63
N ILE A 558 4.49 5.81 10.23
CA ILE A 558 4.61 6.98 11.11
C ILE A 558 3.22 7.46 11.57
N ASN A 559 2.27 7.61 10.64
CA ASN A 559 0.91 8.01 11.01
C ASN A 559 0.23 7.01 11.95
N GLN A 560 0.40 5.70 11.73
CA GLN A 560 -0.11 4.67 12.64
C GLN A 560 0.48 4.85 14.05
N LEU A 561 1.80 5.04 14.16
CA LEU A 561 2.46 5.30 15.45
C LEU A 561 1.89 6.55 16.14
N VAL A 562 1.65 7.63 15.40
CA VAL A 562 1.12 8.88 15.96
C VAL A 562 -0.31 8.68 16.45
N ILE A 563 -1.16 7.98 15.71
CA ILE A 563 -2.54 7.71 16.12
C ILE A 563 -2.57 6.80 17.36
N LEU A 564 -1.71 5.78 17.42
CA LEU A 564 -1.58 4.90 18.58
C LEU A 564 -1.02 5.64 19.81
N TYR A 565 -0.08 6.57 19.60
CA TYR A 565 0.41 7.50 20.62
C TYR A 565 -0.70 8.44 21.10
N ILE A 566 -1.48 9.04 20.20
CA ILE A 566 -2.63 9.90 20.53
C ILE A 566 -3.62 9.13 21.39
N LEU A 567 -3.98 7.91 20.97
CA LEU A 567 -4.92 7.07 21.70
C LEU A 567 -4.39 6.74 23.10
N ALA A 568 -3.15 6.27 23.24
CA ALA A 568 -2.54 5.97 24.54
C ALA A 568 -2.41 7.21 25.44
N ALA A 569 -1.94 8.33 24.90
CA ALA A 569 -1.73 9.58 25.65
C ALA A 569 -3.06 10.24 26.07
N SER A 570 -4.15 10.00 25.33
CA SER A 570 -5.47 10.56 25.66
C SER A 570 -6.04 10.08 27.01
N PHE A 571 -5.47 9.01 27.59
CA PHE A 571 -5.85 8.52 28.92
C PHE A 571 -5.30 9.38 30.05
N THR A 572 -4.23 10.15 29.81
CA THR A 572 -3.50 10.87 30.87
C THR A 572 -3.24 12.34 30.54
N LEU A 573 -3.21 12.73 29.26
CA LEU A 573 -2.93 14.09 28.82
C LEU A 573 -4.20 14.82 28.37
N SER A 574 -4.20 16.14 28.56
CA SER A 574 -5.24 17.00 27.97
C SER A 574 -5.05 17.13 26.47
N GLU A 575 -6.14 17.39 25.75
CA GLU A 575 -6.14 17.54 24.29
C GLU A 575 -5.17 18.63 23.81
N ALA A 576 -5.07 19.75 24.53
CA ALA A 576 -4.16 20.85 24.20
C ALA A 576 -2.67 20.46 24.32
N VAL A 577 -2.32 19.69 25.35
CA VAL A 577 -0.96 19.18 25.53
C VAL A 577 -0.65 18.13 24.46
N LEU A 578 -1.61 17.27 24.14
CA LEU A 578 -1.42 16.23 23.13
C LEU A 578 -1.27 16.84 21.71
N LEU A 579 -2.03 17.88 21.38
CA LEU A 579 -1.87 18.61 20.12
C LEU A 579 -0.47 19.26 20.01
N SER A 580 0.05 19.84 21.09
CA SER A 580 1.40 20.42 21.07
C SER A 580 2.48 19.35 20.87
N LYS A 581 2.28 18.15 21.44
CA LYS A 581 3.14 16.98 21.20
C LYS A 581 3.08 16.52 19.74
N VAL A 582 1.90 16.44 19.11
CA VAL A 582 1.77 16.10 17.67
C VAL A 582 2.48 17.13 16.77
N ARG A 583 2.35 18.43 17.08
CA ARG A 583 3.11 19.48 16.38
C ARG A 583 4.62 19.32 16.58
N ALA A 584 5.05 18.97 17.79
CA ALA A 584 6.46 18.69 18.07
C ALA A 584 6.98 17.47 17.30
N ILE A 585 6.16 16.43 17.09
CA ILE A 585 6.51 15.27 16.25
C ILE A 585 6.82 15.70 14.81
N SER A 586 6.01 16.59 14.23
CA SER A 586 6.25 17.12 12.88
C SER A 586 7.61 17.82 12.77
N THR A 587 7.91 18.70 13.73
CA THR A 587 9.20 19.38 13.81
C THR A 587 10.33 18.37 14.00
N LEU A 588 10.16 17.39 14.86
CA LEU A 588 11.17 16.39 15.17
C LEU A 588 11.54 15.55 13.94
N ILE A 589 10.56 15.07 13.18
CA ILE A 589 10.81 14.32 11.92
C ILE A 589 11.57 15.20 10.93
N THR A 590 11.13 16.45 10.75
CA THR A 590 11.77 17.41 9.84
C THR A 590 13.22 17.68 10.24
N ASP A 591 13.46 17.92 11.53
CA ASP A 591 14.78 18.17 12.06
C ASP A 591 15.67 16.94 11.95
N THR A 592 15.16 15.73 12.21
CA THR A 592 15.93 14.49 12.03
C THR A 592 16.42 14.33 10.59
N LEU A 593 15.52 14.44 9.62
CA LEU A 593 15.90 14.32 8.20
C LEU A 593 16.85 15.43 7.75
N ARG A 594 16.82 16.59 8.41
CA ARG A 594 17.72 17.72 8.11
C ARG A 594 19.09 17.56 8.78
N THR A 595 19.14 17.32 10.08
CA THR A 595 20.37 17.39 10.89
C THR A 595 21.12 16.06 10.97
N ALA A 596 20.42 14.92 10.92
CA ALA A 596 21.03 13.60 10.98
C ALA A 596 21.31 13.00 9.59
N SER A 597 20.89 13.66 8.50
CA SER A 597 21.08 13.13 7.12
C SER A 597 22.52 12.71 6.81
N ALA A 598 23.50 13.54 7.14
CA ALA A 598 24.91 13.27 6.85
C ALA A 598 25.46 12.08 7.66
N SER A 599 25.05 11.94 8.93
CA SER A 599 25.45 10.79 9.75
C SER A 599 24.72 9.53 9.28
N ILE A 600 23.43 9.60 8.95
CA ILE A 600 22.69 8.47 8.37
C ILE A 600 23.30 8.03 7.03
N GLU A 601 23.78 8.97 6.21
CA GLU A 601 24.45 8.67 4.95
C GLU A 601 25.79 7.94 5.16
N ALA A 602 26.61 8.41 6.11
CA ALA A 602 27.84 7.73 6.48
C ALA A 602 27.56 6.30 7.01
N ALA A 603 26.47 6.16 7.76
CA ALA A 603 25.99 4.87 8.24
C ALA A 603 25.59 3.94 7.10
N ALA A 604 24.79 4.44 6.15
CA ALA A 604 24.36 3.68 4.97
C ALA A 604 25.57 3.16 4.17
N ARG A 605 26.59 4.01 3.94
CA ARG A 605 27.84 3.62 3.26
C ARG A 605 28.60 2.52 3.97
N GLY A 606 28.56 2.49 5.31
CA GLY A 606 29.19 1.42 6.10
C GLY A 606 28.43 0.10 6.09
N LEU A 607 27.12 0.13 5.77
CA LEU A 607 26.20 -1.00 5.96
C LEU A 607 25.69 -1.64 4.67
N TYR A 608 25.56 -0.91 3.56
CA TYR A 608 24.79 -1.38 2.40
C TYR A 608 25.30 -2.69 1.78
N LEU A 609 26.61 -2.96 1.81
CA LEU A 609 27.19 -4.24 1.34
C LEU A 609 27.32 -5.29 2.44
N LYS A 610 27.03 -4.98 3.71
CA LYS A 610 27.19 -5.94 4.81
C LYS A 610 26.25 -7.12 4.63
N PRO A 611 26.71 -8.36 4.80
CA PRO A 611 25.88 -9.51 4.45
C PRO A 611 24.69 -9.66 5.40
N SER A 612 24.87 -9.27 6.68
CA SER A 612 23.82 -9.27 7.69
C SER A 612 24.00 -8.15 8.69
N ILE A 613 22.89 -7.73 9.30
CA ILE A 613 22.80 -6.53 10.16
C ILE A 613 21.77 -6.77 11.28
N GLN A 614 22.15 -6.51 12.52
CA GLN A 614 21.27 -6.77 13.66
C GLN A 614 20.86 -5.44 14.28
N LEU A 615 19.56 -5.16 14.24
CA LEU A 615 18.95 -3.99 14.85
C LEU A 615 18.52 -4.35 16.26
N ILE A 616 19.01 -3.60 17.23
CA ILE A 616 18.83 -3.86 18.64
C ILE A 616 18.05 -2.69 19.25
N GLY A 617 16.81 -2.95 19.63
CA GLY A 617 15.96 -1.98 20.33
C GLY A 617 15.99 -2.22 21.83
N THR A 618 16.34 -1.20 22.61
CA THR A 618 16.22 -1.26 24.08
C THR A 618 14.82 -0.79 24.47
N GLY A 619 13.91 -1.73 24.77
CA GLY A 619 12.50 -1.41 25.02
C GLY A 619 11.69 -1.03 23.76
N LEU A 620 12.34 -1.05 22.58
CA LEU A 620 11.80 -0.61 21.30
C LEU A 620 11.84 -1.72 20.23
N ILE A 621 11.46 -2.95 20.60
CA ILE A 621 11.46 -4.11 19.69
C ILE A 621 10.67 -3.85 18.39
N GLY A 622 9.53 -3.15 18.47
CA GLY A 622 8.73 -2.81 17.29
C GLY A 622 9.52 -1.97 16.27
N LEU A 623 10.29 -0.98 16.72
CA LEU A 623 11.15 -0.15 15.88
C LEU A 623 12.35 -0.93 15.33
N ALA A 624 12.99 -1.76 16.16
CA ALA A 624 14.11 -2.59 15.71
C ALA A 624 13.67 -3.56 14.60
N ARG A 625 12.51 -4.19 14.75
CA ARG A 625 11.92 -5.06 13.72
C ARG A 625 11.52 -4.29 12.47
N GLU A 626 11.00 -3.09 12.62
CA GLU A 626 10.65 -2.26 11.46
C GLU A 626 11.87 -1.84 10.65
N GLY A 627 12.92 -1.31 11.30
CA GLY A 627 14.15 -0.94 10.60
C GLY A 627 14.80 -2.14 9.91
N ALA A 628 14.77 -3.31 10.57
CA ALA A 628 15.26 -4.56 9.99
C ALA A 628 14.45 -4.99 8.77
N LEU A 629 13.11 -4.88 8.86
CA LEU A 629 12.22 -5.20 7.75
C LEU A 629 12.46 -4.26 6.57
N LYS A 630 12.58 -2.94 6.77
CA LYS A 630 12.90 -2.01 5.69
C LYS A 630 14.22 -2.35 5.00
N ILE A 631 15.27 -2.63 5.78
CA ILE A 631 16.56 -3.03 5.21
C ILE A 631 16.43 -4.34 4.42
N ARG A 632 15.70 -5.31 4.96
CA ARG A 632 15.47 -6.61 4.30
C ARG A 632 14.67 -6.46 3.01
N GLU A 633 13.63 -5.62 3.00
CA GLU A 633 12.77 -5.37 1.85
C GLU A 633 13.51 -4.64 0.74
N VAL A 634 14.07 -3.45 1.00
CA VAL A 634 14.59 -2.59 -0.09
C VAL A 634 16.08 -2.78 -0.37
N VAL A 635 16.85 -3.30 0.57
CA VAL A 635 18.32 -3.50 0.43
C VAL A 635 18.66 -4.97 0.18
N LEU A 636 17.79 -5.90 0.58
CA LEU A 636 18.02 -7.35 0.50
C LEU A 636 19.21 -7.84 1.33
N ASN A 637 19.57 -7.11 2.38
CA ASN A 637 20.54 -7.61 3.37
C ASN A 637 19.79 -8.49 4.38
N HIS A 638 20.47 -9.49 4.94
CA HIS A 638 19.89 -10.27 6.02
C HIS A 638 19.83 -9.41 7.29
N ALA A 639 18.70 -8.73 7.52
CA ALA A 639 18.55 -7.83 8.67
C ALA A 639 17.52 -8.34 9.66
N GLU A 640 17.84 -8.42 10.94
CA GLU A 640 16.95 -8.89 12.01
C GLU A 640 16.82 -7.89 13.16
N GLY A 641 15.60 -7.73 13.67
CA GLY A 641 15.30 -6.85 14.80
C GLY A 641 15.10 -7.64 16.09
N TYR A 642 15.88 -7.31 17.13
CA TYR A 642 15.85 -7.96 18.44
C TYR A 642 15.65 -6.98 19.58
N ASP A 643 15.14 -7.51 20.69
CA ASP A 643 15.20 -6.84 21.97
C ASP A 643 16.63 -6.96 22.52
N ALA A 644 17.14 -5.87 23.08
CA ALA A 644 18.49 -5.82 23.62
C ALA A 644 18.78 -6.89 24.68
N ALA A 645 17.79 -7.27 25.49
CA ALA A 645 17.96 -8.28 26.51
C ALA A 645 18.05 -9.69 25.90
N GLU A 646 17.27 -9.99 24.85
CA GLU A 646 17.21 -11.31 24.22
C GLU A 646 18.42 -11.62 23.32
N PHE A 647 19.05 -10.59 22.76
CA PHE A 647 20.18 -10.77 21.85
C PHE A 647 21.32 -11.60 22.46
N LYS A 648 21.55 -11.49 23.77
CA LYS A 648 22.61 -12.25 24.47
C LYS A 648 22.28 -13.72 24.74
N HIS A 649 21.03 -14.13 24.53
CA HIS A 649 20.50 -15.45 24.85
C HIS A 649 20.53 -16.43 23.66
N GLY A 650 21.42 -16.20 22.69
CA GLY A 650 21.60 -17.06 21.52
C GLY A 650 21.95 -16.29 20.25
N PRO A 651 21.19 -15.25 19.87
CA PRO A 651 21.42 -14.51 18.63
C PRO A 651 22.83 -13.90 18.48
N ASN A 652 23.46 -13.50 19.59
CA ASN A 652 24.83 -12.99 19.60
C ASN A 652 25.92 -13.97 19.14
N THR A 653 25.62 -15.26 19.01
CA THR A 653 26.56 -16.27 18.47
C THR A 653 26.95 -15.99 17.01
N ILE A 654 26.20 -15.14 16.32
CA ILE A 654 26.50 -14.71 14.96
C ILE A 654 27.71 -13.75 14.87
N LEU A 655 28.12 -13.18 16.00
CA LEU A 655 29.26 -12.25 16.07
C LEU A 655 30.60 -12.98 15.95
N GLY A 656 31.60 -12.29 15.42
CA GLY A 656 32.93 -12.85 15.17
C GLY A 656 33.03 -13.55 13.82
N LYS A 657 33.97 -14.50 13.70
CA LYS A 657 34.21 -15.24 12.44
C LYS A 657 32.97 -16.10 12.11
N ASN A 658 32.32 -15.77 11.00
CA ASN A 658 31.14 -16.47 10.51
C ASN A 658 31.28 -16.76 9.00
N THR A 659 30.47 -17.67 8.47
CA THR A 659 30.57 -18.10 7.06
C THR A 659 29.60 -17.34 6.14
N VAL A 660 29.25 -16.10 6.49
CA VAL A 660 28.37 -15.25 5.70
C VAL A 660 29.21 -14.13 5.08
N PHE A 661 29.37 -14.16 3.77
CA PHE A 661 30.27 -13.27 3.05
C PHE A 661 29.48 -12.23 2.24
N SER A 662 29.97 -10.99 2.24
CA SER A 662 29.47 -9.94 1.34
C SER A 662 30.10 -10.02 -0.05
N LEU A 663 29.55 -9.25 -1.00
CA LEU A 663 30.19 -9.04 -2.30
C LEU A 663 31.61 -8.47 -2.15
N LEU A 664 31.82 -7.56 -1.20
CA LEU A 664 33.15 -7.01 -0.89
C LEU A 664 34.11 -8.09 -0.39
N ASP A 665 33.62 -9.06 0.38
CA ASP A 665 34.45 -10.18 0.86
C ASP A 665 34.79 -11.13 -0.30
N ILE A 666 33.86 -11.33 -1.24
CA ILE A 666 34.13 -12.08 -2.48
C ILE A 666 35.17 -11.37 -3.34
N GLU A 667 35.08 -10.05 -3.52
CA GLU A 667 36.07 -9.26 -4.26
C GLU A 667 37.47 -9.38 -3.65
N LYS A 668 37.60 -9.31 -2.32
CA LYS A 668 38.87 -9.56 -1.63
C LYS A 668 39.38 -10.97 -1.87
N ALA A 669 38.49 -11.98 -1.83
CA ALA A 669 38.85 -13.36 -2.08
C ALA A 669 39.38 -13.56 -3.51
N VAL A 670 38.70 -12.98 -4.50
CA VAL A 670 39.12 -12.99 -5.91
C VAL A 670 40.46 -12.27 -6.08
N GLY A 671 40.63 -11.08 -5.49
CA GLY A 671 41.90 -10.35 -5.54
C GLY A 671 43.07 -11.13 -4.92
N ALA A 672 42.84 -11.77 -3.78
CA ALA A 672 43.83 -12.64 -3.14
C ALA A 672 44.18 -13.87 -3.99
N ALA A 673 43.16 -14.50 -4.61
CA ALA A 673 43.35 -15.65 -5.49
C ALA A 673 44.13 -15.27 -6.76
N LEU A 674 43.80 -14.16 -7.42
CA LEU A 674 44.51 -13.67 -8.61
C LEU A 674 45.98 -13.35 -8.32
N THR A 675 46.25 -12.68 -7.18
CA THR A 675 47.61 -12.36 -6.73
C THR A 675 48.43 -13.63 -6.44
N ALA A 676 47.78 -14.72 -6.02
CA ALA A 676 48.46 -15.96 -5.72
C ALA A 676 48.58 -16.91 -6.92
N ALA A 677 47.61 -16.89 -7.85
CA ALA A 677 47.65 -17.68 -9.08
C ALA A 677 48.82 -17.25 -9.99
N SER A 678 49.25 -15.98 -9.96
CA SER A 678 50.48 -15.53 -10.61
C SER A 678 51.76 -16.17 -10.04
N ALA A 679 51.69 -16.89 -8.91
CA ALA A 679 52.81 -17.60 -8.29
C ALA A 679 52.75 -19.14 -8.48
N LEU A 680 51.67 -19.68 -9.05
CA LEU A 680 51.48 -21.13 -9.24
C LEU A 680 51.48 -21.46 -10.74
N SER A 681 52.66 -21.54 -11.34
CA SER A 681 52.84 -22.12 -12.67
C SER A 681 52.98 -23.65 -12.57
N SER A 682 52.28 -24.38 -13.45
CA SER A 682 52.42 -25.83 -13.76
C SER A 682 51.92 -26.82 -12.69
N SER A 683 50.61 -27.10 -12.70
CA SER A 683 50.00 -28.27 -12.02
C SER A 683 48.84 -28.83 -12.84
N GLU A 684 48.80 -30.15 -13.04
CA GLU A 684 47.75 -30.90 -13.75
C GLU A 684 46.50 -31.19 -12.88
N ALA A 685 46.39 -30.60 -11.69
CA ALA A 685 45.28 -30.85 -10.77
C ALA A 685 43.97 -30.15 -11.22
N SER A 686 42.82 -30.74 -10.88
CA SER A 686 41.52 -30.13 -11.16
C SER A 686 41.35 -28.79 -10.43
N PRO A 687 40.58 -27.83 -10.99
CA PRO A 687 40.36 -26.51 -10.37
C PRO A 687 39.88 -26.57 -8.90
N GLU A 688 39.05 -27.56 -8.56
CA GLU A 688 38.54 -27.75 -7.19
C GLU A 688 39.62 -28.26 -6.22
N ALA A 689 40.47 -29.18 -6.70
CA ALA A 689 41.60 -29.68 -5.93
C ALA A 689 42.63 -28.56 -5.69
N LEU A 690 42.85 -27.70 -6.70
CA LEU A 690 43.68 -26.50 -6.59
C LEU A 690 43.11 -25.50 -5.58
N GLY A 691 41.80 -25.22 -5.60
CA GLY A 691 41.16 -24.31 -4.65
C GLY A 691 41.26 -24.79 -3.19
N ARG A 692 41.02 -26.09 -2.94
CA ARG A 692 41.15 -26.67 -1.60
C ARG A 692 42.60 -26.74 -1.13
N ALA A 693 43.55 -27.08 -2.01
CA ALA A 693 44.97 -27.07 -1.71
C ALA A 693 45.46 -25.65 -1.39
N PHE A 694 45.02 -24.67 -2.18
CA PHE A 694 45.33 -23.26 -1.98
C PHE A 694 44.87 -22.73 -0.61
N LEU A 695 43.62 -23.02 -0.23
CA LEU A 695 43.11 -22.63 1.09
C LEU A 695 43.81 -23.37 2.25
N LYS A 696 44.29 -24.61 2.02
CA LYS A 696 45.10 -25.34 3.01
C LYS A 696 46.50 -24.75 3.18
N GLU A 697 47.13 -24.27 2.10
CA GLU A 697 48.44 -23.63 2.15
C GLU A 697 48.36 -22.20 2.69
N ARG A 698 47.23 -21.51 2.47
CA ARG A 698 47.04 -20.12 2.88
C ARG A 698 45.73 -19.91 3.65
N PRO A 699 45.50 -20.60 4.78
CA PRO A 699 44.28 -20.45 5.57
C PRO A 699 44.06 -19.02 6.07
N GLN A 700 45.14 -18.26 6.27
CA GLN A 700 45.12 -16.84 6.65
C GLN A 700 44.41 -15.93 5.64
N LEU A 701 44.23 -16.36 4.38
CA LEU A 701 43.43 -15.60 3.41
C LEU A 701 41.96 -15.57 3.82
N MET A 702 41.45 -16.64 4.42
CA MET A 702 40.08 -16.68 4.96
C MET A 702 39.94 -15.77 6.16
N ASP A 703 40.99 -15.61 6.97
CA ASP A 703 40.98 -14.72 8.11
C ASP A 703 40.73 -13.25 7.72
N GLY A 704 41.14 -12.84 6.52
CA GLY A 704 40.89 -11.50 5.97
C GLY A 704 39.53 -11.33 5.28
N LEU A 705 38.79 -12.41 5.05
CA LEU A 705 37.45 -12.38 4.43
C LEU A 705 36.33 -12.26 5.43
N PHE A 706 36.56 -12.66 6.69
CA PHE A 706 35.55 -12.50 7.72
C PHE A 706 35.31 -11.01 7.97
N SER A 707 34.10 -10.55 7.64
CA SER A 707 33.68 -9.19 7.90
C SER A 707 33.05 -9.07 9.28
N ASP A 708 33.34 -7.94 9.94
CA ASP A 708 32.68 -7.59 11.20
C ASP A 708 31.16 -7.47 10.98
N TYR A 709 30.41 -8.04 11.92
CA TYR A 709 28.96 -7.95 11.99
C TYR A 709 28.55 -6.60 12.60
N PRO A 710 27.78 -5.76 11.88
CA PRO A 710 27.30 -4.51 12.40
C PRO A 710 26.10 -4.70 13.34
N LEU A 711 26.17 -4.06 14.50
CA LEU A 711 25.07 -3.92 15.44
C LEU A 711 24.54 -2.48 15.39
N VAL A 712 23.27 -2.34 15.05
CA VAL A 712 22.58 -1.05 14.99
C VAL A 712 21.69 -0.92 16.23
N PHE A 713 22.15 -0.15 17.20
CA PHE A 713 21.41 0.12 18.43
C PHE A 713 20.46 1.31 18.25
N VAL A 714 19.24 1.17 18.77
CA VAL A 714 18.25 2.24 18.88
C VAL A 714 17.95 2.42 20.36
N CYS A 715 18.44 3.53 20.93
CA CYS A 715 18.43 3.75 22.39
C CYS A 715 17.60 5.00 22.73
N PRO A 716 16.46 4.84 23.45
CA PRO A 716 15.71 5.99 23.94
C PRO A 716 16.47 6.74 25.04
N PRO A 717 16.14 8.03 25.31
CA PRO A 717 16.87 8.89 26.23
C PRO A 717 16.65 8.57 27.73
N ASP A 718 16.07 7.42 28.07
CA ASP A 718 15.83 7.00 29.45
C ASP A 718 17.11 6.45 30.10
N GLU A 719 17.41 6.88 31.33
CA GLU A 719 18.63 6.47 32.05
C GLU A 719 18.79 4.94 32.16
N ARG A 720 17.67 4.22 32.38
CA ARG A 720 17.68 2.75 32.41
C ARG A 720 18.12 2.16 31.08
N ASP A 721 17.55 2.66 29.98
CA ASP A 721 17.80 2.13 28.64
C ASP A 721 19.22 2.49 28.15
N ILE A 722 19.70 3.68 28.51
CA ILE A 722 21.10 4.09 28.32
C ILE A 722 22.04 3.12 29.02
N ARG A 723 21.83 2.84 30.32
CA ARG A 723 22.68 1.90 31.08
C ARG A 723 22.66 0.49 30.51
N VAL A 724 21.49 -0.01 30.10
CA VAL A 724 21.36 -1.32 29.45
C VAL A 724 22.15 -1.34 28.14
N THR A 725 22.03 -0.29 27.33
CA THR A 725 22.71 -0.17 26.03
C THR A 725 24.23 -0.14 26.22
N ILE A 726 24.75 0.69 27.13
CA ILE A 726 26.18 0.73 27.49
C ILE A 726 26.66 -0.63 27.97
N SER A 727 25.89 -1.30 28.84
CA SER A 727 26.22 -2.63 29.35
C SER A 727 26.29 -3.67 28.22
N GLN A 728 25.38 -3.62 27.23
CA GLN A 728 25.44 -4.49 26.05
C GLN A 728 26.70 -4.20 25.22
N ILE A 729 26.98 -2.95 24.88
CA ILE A 729 28.17 -2.57 24.09
C ILE A 729 29.46 -3.07 24.73
N HIS A 730 29.58 -2.96 26.06
CA HIS A 730 30.77 -3.40 26.80
C HIS A 730 30.84 -4.90 27.09
N THR A 731 29.78 -5.67 26.83
CA THR A 731 29.77 -7.11 27.08
C THR A 731 30.82 -7.81 26.23
N HIS A 732 31.63 -8.69 26.82
CA HIS A 732 32.74 -9.36 26.11
C HIS A 732 32.34 -10.10 24.83
N LYS A 733 31.07 -10.53 24.73
CA LYS A 733 30.50 -11.22 23.56
C LYS A 733 30.20 -10.27 22.39
N ILE A 734 29.94 -9.00 22.68
CA ILE A 734 29.62 -7.94 21.69
C ILE A 734 30.85 -7.11 21.37
N ARG A 735 31.74 -6.98 22.37
CA ARG A 735 32.95 -6.20 22.32
C ARG A 735 33.83 -6.61 21.13
N GLY A 736 33.94 -5.71 20.15
CA GLY A 736 34.68 -5.92 18.90
C GLY A 736 33.81 -5.93 17.64
N ALA A 737 32.49 -6.08 17.77
CA ALA A 737 31.55 -5.88 16.68
C ALA A 737 31.51 -4.40 16.25
N SER A 738 31.20 -4.13 14.98
CA SER A 738 31.01 -2.74 14.53
C SER A 738 29.72 -2.18 15.12
N ILE A 739 29.77 -1.00 15.73
CA ILE A 739 28.63 -0.42 16.45
C ILE A 739 28.10 0.80 15.71
N MET A 740 26.79 0.85 15.56
CA MET A 740 26.09 2.04 15.11
C MET A 740 25.00 2.37 16.10
N LEU A 741 25.01 3.56 16.67
CA LEU A 741 24.06 3.95 17.71
C LEU A 741 23.21 5.12 17.25
N PHE A 742 21.90 4.92 17.23
CA PHE A 742 20.89 5.94 17.04
C PHE A 742 20.36 6.35 18.42
N ALA A 743 20.71 7.57 18.84
CA ALA A 743 20.35 8.11 20.15
C ALA A 743 20.38 9.64 20.16
N GLU A 744 19.69 10.24 21.12
CA GLU A 744 19.93 11.64 21.47
C GLU A 744 21.32 11.81 22.08
N LYS A 745 21.95 12.96 21.86
CA LYS A 745 23.30 13.27 22.35
C LYS A 745 23.47 12.94 23.83
N ASN A 746 24.36 12.01 24.11
CA ASN A 746 24.71 11.60 25.46
C ASN A 746 26.20 11.22 25.54
N ALA A 747 26.91 11.80 26.51
CA ALA A 747 28.36 11.65 26.63
C ALA A 747 28.77 10.21 26.99
N ASP A 748 28.01 9.53 27.84
CA ASP A 748 28.33 8.16 28.27
C ASP A 748 28.12 7.15 27.14
N LEU A 749 27.05 7.34 26.35
CA LEU A 749 26.83 6.56 25.13
C LEU A 749 27.90 6.81 24.07
N ASP A 750 28.28 8.08 23.83
CA ASP A 750 29.34 8.42 22.87
C ASP A 750 30.68 7.81 23.30
N LEU A 751 31.02 7.88 24.59
CA LEU A 751 32.21 7.24 25.15
C LEU A 751 32.18 5.71 24.99
N ALA A 752 31.04 5.08 25.27
CA ALA A 752 30.87 3.64 25.14
C ALA A 752 31.03 3.16 23.68
N VAL A 753 30.49 3.92 22.72
CA VAL A 753 30.57 3.61 21.29
C VAL A 753 31.98 3.85 20.75
N ARG A 754 32.65 4.94 21.13
CA ARG A 754 33.99 5.29 20.62
C ARG A 754 35.15 4.53 21.29
N GLY A 755 34.92 3.91 22.45
CA GLY A 755 35.94 3.15 23.16
C GLY A 755 36.42 1.94 22.36
N VAL A 756 37.55 2.06 21.67
CA VAL A 756 38.13 0.97 20.85
C VAL A 756 38.49 -0.23 21.73
N PRO A 757 37.87 -1.41 21.52
CA PRO A 757 38.22 -2.59 22.29
C PRO A 757 39.62 -3.11 21.95
N ALA A 758 40.51 -3.20 22.96
CA ALA A 758 41.81 -3.86 22.86
C ALA A 758 42.68 -3.42 21.65
N ASN A 759 42.55 -2.16 21.23
CA ASN A 759 43.20 -1.61 20.03
C ASN A 759 42.89 -2.38 18.72
N ASN A 760 41.71 -3.00 18.60
CA ASN A 760 41.30 -3.69 17.38
C ASN A 760 41.20 -2.71 16.19
N PRO A 761 42.08 -2.81 15.16
CA PRO A 761 42.08 -1.89 14.02
C PRO A 761 40.87 -2.07 13.09
N GLY A 762 40.13 -3.17 13.21
CA GLY A 762 38.90 -3.47 12.46
C GLY A 762 37.65 -2.81 13.03
N TYR A 763 37.66 -2.44 14.32
CA TYR A 763 36.49 -1.86 14.99
C TYR A 763 36.03 -0.58 14.29
N ARG A 764 34.76 -0.51 13.94
CA ARG A 764 34.10 0.68 13.40
C ARG A 764 32.95 1.05 14.32
N ALA A 765 32.84 2.34 14.59
CA ALA A 765 31.82 2.87 15.48
C ALA A 765 31.25 4.15 14.88
N GLN A 766 29.93 4.31 14.98
CA GLN A 766 29.26 5.50 14.52
C GLN A 766 28.13 5.89 15.46
N TYR A 767 28.12 7.18 15.84
CA TYR A 767 27.05 7.79 16.60
C TYR A 767 26.18 8.61 15.64
N VAL A 768 24.93 8.20 15.47
CA VAL A 768 23.90 8.95 14.73
C VAL A 768 23.12 9.77 15.75
N GLU A 769 23.56 11.03 15.92
CA GLU A 769 22.92 11.98 16.83
C GLU A 769 21.54 12.37 16.29
N LEU A 770 20.51 12.02 17.05
CA LEU A 770 19.13 12.40 16.80
C LEU A 770 18.77 13.67 17.59
N PRO A 771 17.88 14.54 17.07
CA PRO A 771 17.43 15.71 17.80
C PRO A 771 16.76 15.33 19.12
N ALA A 772 16.94 16.18 20.14
CA ALA A 772 16.36 15.98 21.46
C ALA A 772 14.83 16.01 21.38
N ALA A 773 14.18 14.90 21.71
CA ALA A 773 12.73 14.76 21.65
C ALA A 773 12.04 15.25 22.93
N GLY A 774 12.79 15.37 24.03
CA GLY A 774 12.32 15.85 25.33
C GLY A 774 11.56 14.80 26.17
N ASP A 775 11.16 13.68 25.56
CA ASP A 775 10.75 12.46 26.27
C ASP A 775 10.95 11.22 25.40
N ARG A 776 10.99 10.06 26.05
CA ARG A 776 11.26 8.76 25.41
C ARG A 776 10.22 8.32 24.39
N PHE A 777 8.98 8.81 24.47
CA PHE A 777 7.91 8.41 23.57
C PHE A 777 7.98 9.21 22.28
N LEU A 778 8.33 10.50 22.36
CA LEU A 778 8.59 11.33 21.19
C LEU A 778 9.84 10.88 20.41
N PHE A 779 10.86 10.36 21.09
CA PHE A 779 12.07 9.80 20.47
C PHE A 779 11.75 8.76 19.37
N VAL A 780 10.68 7.99 19.55
CA VAL A 780 10.23 6.95 18.61
C VAL A 780 10.05 7.50 17.19
N PHE A 781 9.53 8.71 17.02
CA PHE A 781 9.27 9.29 15.69
C PHE A 781 10.55 9.73 14.99
N SER A 782 11.52 10.27 15.74
CA SER A 782 12.87 10.58 15.24
C SER A 782 13.60 9.30 14.79
N ALA A 783 13.61 8.29 15.64
CA ALA A 783 14.25 7.01 15.34
C ALA A 783 13.59 6.31 14.14
N ALA A 784 12.27 6.30 14.04
CA ALA A 784 11.56 5.72 12.90
C ALA A 784 11.93 6.40 11.57
N ALA A 785 11.91 7.74 11.51
CA ALA A 785 12.30 8.49 10.33
C ALA A 785 13.77 8.24 9.94
N ALA A 786 14.68 8.19 10.93
CA ALA A 786 16.08 7.92 10.70
C ALA A 786 16.35 6.52 10.13
N LEU A 787 15.65 5.48 10.65
CA LEU A 787 15.78 4.11 10.16
C LEU A 787 15.20 3.92 8.76
N GLN A 788 14.09 4.58 8.45
CA GLN A 788 13.52 4.58 7.09
C GLN A 788 14.48 5.24 6.10
N TYR A 789 15.04 6.40 6.46
CA TYR A 789 16.02 7.09 5.63
C TYR A 789 17.31 6.28 5.47
N LEU A 790 17.76 5.59 6.52
CA LEU A 790 18.90 4.65 6.44
C LEU A 790 18.65 3.55 5.40
N ALA A 791 17.50 2.87 5.47
CA ALA A 791 17.16 1.80 4.55
C ALA A 791 17.06 2.28 3.09
N PHE A 792 16.45 3.46 2.88
CA PHE A 792 16.40 4.12 1.58
C PHE A 792 17.81 4.36 1.01
N ARG A 793 18.69 5.01 1.77
CA ARG A 793 20.05 5.33 1.33
C ARG A 793 20.86 4.07 1.06
N MET A 794 20.73 3.04 1.90
CA MET A 794 21.37 1.74 1.66
C MET A 794 20.88 1.09 0.36
N SER A 795 19.57 1.13 0.08
CA SER A 795 18.99 0.56 -1.13
C SER A 795 19.51 1.27 -2.38
N ALA A 796 19.49 2.60 -2.40
CA ALA A 796 20.01 3.39 -3.51
C ALA A 796 21.50 3.11 -3.78
N LEU A 797 22.34 3.11 -2.73
CA LEU A 797 23.77 2.82 -2.85
C LEU A 797 24.04 1.40 -3.36
N LYS A 798 23.30 0.41 -2.87
CA LYS A 798 23.47 -0.98 -3.30
C LYS A 798 22.99 -1.19 -4.72
N MET A 799 21.88 -0.57 -5.11
CA MET A 799 21.38 -0.63 -6.47
C MET A 799 22.39 0.00 -7.45
N GLU A 800 22.92 1.18 -7.15
CA GLU A 800 23.96 1.83 -7.96
C GLU A 800 25.18 0.92 -8.12
N ASN A 801 25.71 0.38 -7.01
CA ASN A 801 26.88 -0.50 -7.04
C ASN A 801 26.65 -1.79 -7.85
N LEU A 802 25.48 -2.43 -7.72
CA LEU A 802 25.16 -3.65 -8.47
C LEU A 802 24.94 -3.37 -9.97
N ASN A 803 24.37 -2.20 -10.30
CA ASN A 803 24.22 -1.73 -11.68
C ASN A 803 25.57 -1.46 -12.33
N GLU A 804 26.51 -0.83 -11.62
CA GLU A 804 27.88 -0.59 -12.09
C GLU A 804 28.62 -1.90 -12.41
N LEU A 805 28.36 -2.95 -11.62
CA LEU A 805 28.92 -4.29 -11.85
C LEU A 805 28.20 -5.07 -12.96
N GLY A 806 27.11 -4.56 -13.52
CA GLY A 806 26.34 -5.22 -14.56
C GLY A 806 25.58 -6.47 -14.08
N ILE A 807 25.29 -6.57 -12.78
CA ILE A 807 24.55 -7.71 -12.20
C ILE A 807 23.07 -7.55 -12.57
N ALA A 808 22.61 -8.30 -13.57
CA ALA A 808 21.22 -8.28 -13.98
C ALA A 808 20.28 -8.82 -12.88
N GLU A 809 19.05 -8.30 -12.84
CA GLU A 809 17.94 -8.83 -12.02
C GLU A 809 18.26 -8.96 -10.51
N HIS A 810 19.17 -8.13 -9.99
CA HIS A 810 19.56 -8.17 -8.59
C HIS A 810 18.38 -7.89 -7.62
N GLY A 811 17.43 -7.07 -8.07
CA GLY A 811 16.14 -6.82 -7.42
C GLY A 811 16.16 -5.91 -6.20
N VAL A 812 17.26 -5.18 -6.00
CA VAL A 812 17.36 -4.07 -5.02
C VAL A 812 16.73 -2.85 -5.66
N HIS A 813 15.68 -2.29 -5.06
CA HIS A 813 15.09 -1.04 -5.54
C HIS A 813 14.34 -0.35 -4.39
N PRO A 814 14.43 0.98 -4.23
CA PRO A 814 13.69 1.69 -3.19
C PRO A 814 12.16 1.56 -3.30
N ASP A 815 11.63 1.72 -4.52
CA ASP A 815 10.17 1.68 -4.74
C ASP A 815 9.58 0.28 -4.99
N THR A 816 10.30 -0.57 -5.73
CA THR A 816 9.79 -1.86 -6.25
C THR A 816 10.78 -3.01 -6.01
N PRO A 817 11.14 -3.32 -4.76
CA PRO A 817 12.04 -4.43 -4.45
C PRO A 817 11.47 -5.80 -4.86
N LYS A 818 12.36 -6.78 -5.06
CA LYS A 818 11.97 -8.10 -5.55
C LYS A 818 11.09 -8.90 -4.57
N ASN A 819 10.22 -9.75 -5.09
CA ASN A 819 9.39 -10.72 -4.37
C ASN A 819 8.39 -10.14 -3.35
N VAL A 820 8.08 -8.84 -3.39
CA VAL A 820 7.17 -8.19 -2.42
C VAL A 820 6.16 -7.23 -3.06
N SER A 821 5.02 -7.05 -2.36
CA SER A 821 3.83 -6.28 -2.78
C SER A 821 3.53 -5.20 -1.79
N LYS A 822 3.03 -4.08 -2.30
CA LYS A 822 2.35 -3.06 -1.51
C LYS A 822 1.24 -3.65 -0.64
N SER A 823 0.46 -4.60 -1.16
CA SER A 823 -0.67 -5.19 -0.47
C SER A 823 -0.78 -6.68 -0.79
N ILE A 824 -0.97 -7.48 0.25
CA ILE A 824 -1.29 -8.91 0.15
C ILE A 824 -2.79 -9.04 0.35
N THR A 825 -3.51 -9.11 -0.77
CA THR A 825 -4.99 -9.19 -0.83
C THR A 825 -5.46 -10.58 -1.27
N VAL A 826 -4.52 -11.49 -1.45
CA VAL A 826 -4.70 -12.88 -1.87
C VAL A 826 -3.74 -13.76 -1.08
N ASP A 827 -4.12 -15.02 -0.91
CA ASP A 827 -3.33 -16.04 -0.19
C ASP A 827 -2.07 -16.45 -0.96
#